data_AF-A0A3B9D2D5-F1
#
_entry.id   AF-A0A3B9D2D5-F1
#
_cell.length_a   1.000
_cell.length_b   1.000
_cell.length_c   1.000
_cell.angle_alpha   90.00
_cell.angle_beta   90.00
_cell.angle_gamma   90.00
#
_symmetry.space_group_name_H-M   'P 1'
#
loop_
_entity.id
_entity.type
_entity.pdbx_description
1 polymer ?
#
loop_
_entity_poly.entity_id
_entity_poly.type
_entity_poly.pdbx_seq_one_letter_code
_entity_poly.pdbx_strand_id
1 'polypeptide(L)'
;ADTLIRDHQPVLLRNSSGYMLRNLLQKDQLDLTRLIAGSEGTLAMVTEATLHTMPLMPNRGALVLMFASMDAAIQAMQQLLVLEPGACDLMDRRLLSLGRDDDPRFRSVVHPEAEAGLFVEFNGHSRAEVEQRIQTAESMMEASSFQYAVTQRALDAEEVDLLWRLPARVVSLLAGLKGNSRPLPFVEDVAVPPESISEFLVLAQRTFQKHEVTATLYAHAASGQLHLRPMLPVPNRSQGPQLEAIARDLYRHVRAMGGAISGEHGDGLSRTAFLRSMYGPLYRTFQQVKQIFDPQYLLNPDKIISNDGQLTQRYLRRISVTQPSTTEDPETLLPILQLSWDEETAMQAAIRCNGCGSCRTQGESGRMCPFFHHEAREENSPRSKASLLRRVLSGEESADVLTSGAAGAVLDSCFNCKQCLLECPSEADIPHMMLEARAQNVALNGLGKTDWLLSKFHTYTRFASRFRRLTNRMLRHGIFRTLLQKTIGIARDRRLPRFQQRPFLHSPRVQSEHNSANVSTSMPTVVYFVDYFANHHDPELAEAFVRILQHNGFRVYIPPQQTVSGMAMVAVGDMQAAREVADANIACLSESARDGYPIICTEPSAALCLRDEYPLLSASEDAAIVSQRTQDAGTFLWQLHAKGSLKTDFEPVEVTAVYHTPCHVKALGPEAGLYRVLELIPGVEVRQIEKGCSGMAGMFGIAAEHFEQSLEIGKDLIQEMATVDVSAGMTDCSTCRMQMEQGASIPTVHPIKILALAYGLMPELRSSLSSKPAGYLMS
;
A
#
# COMPACT_ATOMS: atom_id res chain seq x y z
N ALA A 1 -8.61 24.61 43.76
CA ALA A 1 -8.37 23.85 42.52
C ALA A 1 -7.05 24.27 41.90
N ASP A 2 -6.79 25.56 41.76
CA ASP A 2 -5.61 26.11 41.06
C ASP A 2 -4.25 25.64 41.62
N THR A 3 -4.09 25.59 42.94
CA THR A 3 -2.89 25.00 43.58
C THR A 3 -2.67 23.56 43.14
N LEU A 4 -3.73 22.75 43.11
CA LEU A 4 -3.65 21.33 42.74
C LEU A 4 -3.29 21.17 41.24
N ILE A 5 -3.90 21.98 40.38
CA ILE A 5 -3.61 21.99 38.94
C ILE A 5 -2.16 22.43 38.70
N ARG A 6 -1.70 23.50 39.36
CA ARG A 6 -0.34 24.01 39.22
C ARG A 6 0.71 22.99 39.68
N ASP A 7 0.46 22.32 40.80
CA ASP A 7 1.45 21.44 41.44
C ASP A 7 1.48 20.03 40.81
N HIS A 8 0.40 19.59 40.14
CA HIS A 8 0.28 18.24 39.60
C HIS A 8 0.07 18.13 38.08
N GLN A 9 -0.25 19.22 37.37
CA GLN A 9 -0.31 19.21 35.89
C GLN A 9 0.96 19.86 35.32
N PRO A 10 1.78 19.12 34.54
CA PRO A 10 2.99 19.62 33.89
C PRO A 10 2.79 20.87 33.02
N VAL A 11 3.84 21.70 32.92
CA VAL A 11 3.92 22.79 31.94
C VAL A 11 4.78 22.32 30.78
N LEU A 12 4.14 21.75 29.77
CA LEU A 12 4.81 21.24 28.59
C LEU A 12 4.14 21.79 27.35
N LEU A 13 4.91 21.94 26.27
CA LEU A 13 4.38 22.26 24.95
C LEU A 13 3.45 21.13 24.45
N ARG A 14 3.81 19.88 24.77
CA ARG A 14 3.07 18.66 24.44
C ARG A 14 2.56 17.99 25.70
N ASN A 15 1.24 17.93 25.86
CA ASN A 15 0.59 17.14 26.91
C ASN A 15 -0.86 16.83 26.49
N SER A 16 -1.09 15.58 26.09
CA SER A 16 -2.41 15.04 25.77
C SER A 16 -2.85 13.99 26.79
N SER A 17 -2.29 14.02 28.01
CA SER A 17 -2.57 13.04 29.06
C SER A 17 -3.50 13.64 30.13
N GLY A 18 -4.63 12.99 30.41
CA GLY A 18 -5.68 13.47 31.29
C GLY A 18 -6.45 14.66 30.71
N TYR A 19 -7.34 15.24 31.52
CA TYR A 19 -8.07 16.45 31.10
C TYR A 19 -7.21 17.71 31.26
N MET A 20 -7.22 18.58 30.25
CA MET A 20 -6.48 19.84 30.30
C MET A 20 -7.22 20.87 31.17
N LEU A 21 -6.78 21.02 32.43
CA LEU A 21 -7.42 21.91 33.41
C LEU A 21 -6.65 23.24 33.61
N ARG A 22 -5.37 23.30 33.20
CA ARG A 22 -4.59 24.55 33.23
C ARG A 22 -5.21 25.61 32.34
N ASN A 23 -5.30 26.83 32.87
CA ASN A 23 -5.82 28.02 32.19
C ASN A 23 -7.24 27.86 31.61
N LEU A 24 -8.02 26.95 32.22
CA LEU A 24 -9.39 26.67 31.81
C LEU A 24 -10.35 27.81 32.19
N LEU A 25 -10.11 28.49 33.31
CA LEU A 25 -10.86 29.66 33.74
C LEU A 25 -10.04 30.92 33.43
N GLN A 26 -10.53 31.79 32.56
CA GLN A 26 -9.91 33.07 32.22
C GLN A 26 -10.90 34.21 32.47
N LYS A 27 -10.58 35.12 33.40
CA LYS A 27 -11.41 36.30 33.72
C LYS A 27 -12.89 35.92 33.90
N ASP A 28 -13.14 34.86 34.68
CA ASP A 28 -14.44 34.27 34.99
C ASP A 28 -15.18 33.56 33.84
N GLN A 29 -14.54 33.38 32.68
CA GLN A 29 -15.07 32.56 31.59
C GLN A 29 -14.38 31.19 31.51
N LEU A 30 -15.20 30.15 31.36
CA LEU A 30 -14.74 28.77 31.19
C LEU A 30 -14.50 28.47 29.71
N ASP A 31 -13.26 28.11 29.36
CA ASP A 31 -12.90 27.69 28.01
C ASP A 31 -13.22 26.20 27.78
N LEU A 32 -14.47 25.91 27.44
CA LEU A 32 -14.91 24.53 27.18
C LEU A 32 -14.19 23.88 25.99
N THR A 33 -13.75 24.66 25.00
CA THR A 33 -13.00 24.14 23.86
C THR A 33 -11.68 23.51 24.33
N ARG A 34 -10.98 24.18 25.23
CA ARG A 34 -9.75 23.66 25.84
C ARG A 34 -9.97 22.40 26.69
N LEU A 35 -11.11 22.28 27.36
CA LEU A 35 -11.46 21.08 28.12
C LEU A 35 -11.79 19.88 27.22
N ILE A 36 -12.53 20.13 26.14
CA ILE A 36 -12.96 19.08 25.21
C ILE A 36 -11.79 18.60 24.34
N ALA A 37 -10.87 19.50 23.95
CA ALA A 37 -9.66 19.15 23.25
C ALA A 37 -8.79 18.19 24.09
N GLY A 38 -8.48 17.01 23.56
CA GLY A 38 -7.76 15.96 24.29
C GLY A 38 -8.62 15.12 25.23
N SER A 39 -9.94 15.36 25.33
CA SER A 39 -10.83 14.53 26.16
C SER A 39 -11.12 13.13 25.60
N GLU A 40 -10.57 12.80 24.42
CA GLU A 40 -10.72 11.50 23.76
C GLU A 40 -12.19 11.04 23.62
N GLY A 41 -13.13 11.97 23.45
CA GLY A 41 -14.55 11.62 23.32
C GLY A 41 -15.21 11.12 24.62
N THR A 42 -14.55 11.29 25.77
CA THR A 42 -15.07 10.89 27.09
C THR A 42 -15.98 11.96 27.70
N LEU A 43 -15.94 13.21 27.21
CA LEU A 43 -16.77 14.31 27.70
C LEU A 43 -17.81 14.78 26.68
N ALA A 44 -17.52 14.70 25.40
CA ALA A 44 -18.42 15.11 24.32
C ALA A 44 -18.06 14.42 23.00
N MET A 45 -19.00 14.38 22.06
CA MET A 45 -18.75 14.00 20.67
C MET A 45 -18.63 15.27 19.83
N VAL A 46 -17.47 15.49 19.21
CA VAL A 46 -17.22 16.66 18.35
C VAL A 46 -17.71 16.33 16.94
N THR A 47 -18.67 17.10 16.43
CA THR A 47 -19.20 16.95 15.06
C THR A 47 -18.58 17.95 14.08
N GLU A 48 -18.26 19.15 14.57
CA GLU A 48 -17.69 20.25 13.79
C GLU A 48 -16.66 21.00 14.66
N ALA A 49 -15.63 21.56 14.03
CA ALA A 49 -14.62 22.37 14.70
C ALA A 49 -14.23 23.56 13.81
N THR A 50 -14.13 24.75 14.41
CA THR A 50 -13.54 25.93 13.77
C THR A 50 -12.08 26.01 14.19
N LEU A 51 -11.17 25.95 13.22
CA LEU A 51 -9.72 25.94 13.46
C LEU A 51 -9.13 27.32 13.16
N HIS A 52 -8.27 27.80 14.04
CA HIS A 52 -7.44 28.97 13.76
C HIS A 52 -6.31 28.56 12.80
N THR A 53 -6.28 29.17 11.61
CA THR A 53 -5.23 28.93 10.61
C THR A 53 -4.17 30.02 10.65
N MET A 54 -2.94 29.67 10.30
CA MET A 54 -1.83 30.61 10.17
C MET A 54 -1.37 30.65 8.71
N PRO A 55 -0.90 31.81 8.20
CA PRO A 55 -0.29 31.87 6.88
C PRO A 55 0.97 31.00 6.85
N LEU A 56 1.19 30.29 5.75
CA LEU A 56 2.43 29.56 5.52
C LEU A 56 3.57 30.56 5.37
N MET A 57 4.69 30.29 6.04
CA MET A 57 5.91 31.09 5.87
C MET A 57 6.42 30.92 4.42
N PRO A 58 6.75 32.01 3.72
CA PRO A 58 7.06 31.96 2.29
C PRO A 58 8.39 31.27 2.00
N ASN A 59 9.30 31.20 2.99
CA ASN A 59 10.62 30.60 2.85
C ASN A 59 10.88 29.65 4.01
N ARG A 60 11.46 28.50 3.67
CA ARG A 60 11.87 27.44 4.61
C ARG A 60 13.24 26.93 4.18
N GLY A 61 14.01 26.43 5.13
CA GLY A 61 15.30 25.82 4.86
C GLY A 61 15.61 24.76 5.90
N ALA A 62 16.36 23.75 5.49
CA ALA A 62 16.67 22.60 6.34
C ALA A 62 18.18 22.34 6.40
N LEU A 63 18.62 21.90 7.58
CA LEU A 63 19.98 21.47 7.88
C LEU A 63 19.93 20.04 8.44
N VAL A 64 20.72 19.14 7.85
CA VAL A 64 20.81 17.74 8.30
C VAL A 64 22.21 17.47 8.83
N LEU A 65 22.25 17.04 10.10
CA LEU A 65 23.47 16.75 10.83
C LEU A 65 23.53 15.26 11.18
N MET A 66 24.67 14.62 10.94
CA MET A 66 24.91 13.22 11.31
C MET A 66 26.00 13.13 12.36
N PHE A 67 25.86 12.19 13.30
CA PHE A 67 26.72 12.07 14.47
C PHE A 67 27.20 10.62 14.65
N ALA A 68 28.43 10.47 15.14
CA ALA A 68 29.01 9.18 15.50
C ALA A 68 28.53 8.66 16.88
N SER A 69 27.77 9.46 17.63
CA SER A 69 27.14 9.03 18.88
C SER A 69 25.83 9.77 19.15
N MET A 70 24.92 9.11 19.88
CA MET A 70 23.66 9.70 20.33
C MET A 70 23.89 10.90 21.28
N ASP A 71 24.88 10.81 22.16
CA ASP A 71 25.20 11.88 23.11
C ASP A 71 25.62 13.18 22.42
N ALA A 72 26.40 13.07 21.32
CA ALA A 72 26.78 14.24 20.52
C ALA A 72 25.56 14.89 19.85
N ALA A 73 24.64 14.07 19.32
CA ALA A 73 23.42 14.57 18.69
C ALA A 73 22.51 15.30 19.70
N ILE A 74 22.38 14.79 20.93
CA ILE A 74 21.59 15.42 22.00
C ILE A 74 22.22 16.75 22.43
N GLN A 75 23.54 16.82 22.56
CA GLN A 75 24.23 18.07 22.90
C GLN A 75 24.06 19.12 21.78
N ALA A 76 24.23 18.71 20.52
CA ALA A 76 23.99 19.58 19.36
C ALA A 76 22.56 20.11 19.32
N MET A 77 21.59 19.21 19.50
CA MET A 77 20.17 19.55 19.61
C MET A 77 19.94 20.62 20.69
N GLN A 78 20.41 20.41 21.92
CA GLN A 78 20.24 21.37 23.02
C GLN A 78 20.80 22.77 22.70
N GLN A 79 21.96 22.83 22.03
CA GLN A 79 22.52 24.11 21.60
C GLN A 79 21.66 24.79 20.53
N LEU A 80 21.16 24.03 19.55
CA LEU A 80 20.38 24.56 18.43
C LEU A 80 18.97 25.01 18.83
N LEU A 81 18.38 24.49 19.91
CA LEU A 81 17.05 24.91 20.37
C LEU A 81 16.97 26.40 20.72
N VAL A 82 18.09 27.03 21.09
CA VAL A 82 18.18 28.48 21.36
C VAL A 82 17.85 29.32 20.11
N LEU A 83 17.99 28.75 18.91
CA LEU A 83 17.65 29.41 17.64
C LEU A 83 16.17 29.30 17.28
N GLU A 84 15.34 28.68 18.14
CA GLU A 84 13.90 28.48 17.94
C GLU A 84 13.56 27.91 16.54
N PRO A 85 14.11 26.72 16.18
CA PRO A 85 13.84 26.11 14.90
C PRO A 85 12.33 25.82 14.75
N GLY A 86 11.84 25.87 13.52
CA GLY A 86 10.45 25.52 13.21
C GLY A 86 10.16 24.04 13.44
N ALA A 87 11.16 23.18 13.21
CA ALA A 87 11.15 21.78 13.57
C ALA A 87 12.57 21.29 13.85
N CYS A 88 12.71 20.31 14.73
CA CYS A 88 13.99 19.69 15.08
C CYS A 88 13.72 18.24 15.49
N ASP A 89 14.04 17.29 14.61
CA ASP A 89 13.79 15.87 14.81
C ASP A 89 15.10 15.10 14.98
N LEU A 90 15.13 14.21 15.97
CA LEU A 90 16.25 13.34 16.29
C LEU A 90 15.91 11.88 15.97
N MET A 91 16.81 11.18 15.28
CA MET A 91 16.65 9.80 14.85
C MET A 91 17.86 8.96 15.24
N ASP A 92 17.62 7.72 15.71
CA ASP A 92 18.69 6.75 15.94
C ASP A 92 19.20 6.08 14.65
N ARG A 93 20.33 5.37 14.79
CA ARG A 93 20.93 4.55 13.71
C ARG A 93 19.92 3.66 13.00
N ARG A 94 19.01 3.00 13.74
CA ARG A 94 18.12 1.99 13.17
C ARG A 94 17.11 2.63 12.23
N LEU A 95 16.51 3.74 12.65
CA LEU A 95 15.59 4.52 11.83
C LEU A 95 16.30 5.13 10.62
N LEU A 96 17.50 5.68 10.81
CA LEU A 96 18.32 6.20 9.72
C LEU A 96 18.64 5.12 8.67
N SER A 97 19.00 3.92 9.12
CA SER A 97 19.32 2.79 8.24
C SER A 97 18.09 2.33 7.45
N LEU A 98 16.94 2.22 8.12
CA LEU A 98 15.68 1.85 7.48
C LEU A 98 15.29 2.81 6.36
N GLY A 99 15.31 4.11 6.62
CA GLY A 99 14.91 5.06 5.60
C GLY A 99 15.95 5.25 4.48
N ARG A 100 17.24 5.00 4.76
CA ARG A 100 18.29 4.90 3.73
C ARG A 100 18.08 3.71 2.79
N ASP A 101 17.58 2.60 3.31
CA ASP A 101 17.31 1.39 2.53
C ASP A 101 15.97 1.48 1.77
N ASP A 102 14.97 2.16 2.32
CA ASP A 102 13.66 2.39 1.70
C ASP A 102 13.72 3.29 0.46
N ASP A 103 14.51 4.37 0.49
CA ASP A 103 14.62 5.31 -0.62
C ASP A 103 16.09 5.62 -0.96
N PRO A 104 16.56 5.18 -2.16
CA PRO A 104 17.95 5.36 -2.58
C PRO A 104 18.47 6.80 -2.54
N ARG A 105 17.60 7.81 -2.61
CA ARG A 105 17.99 9.23 -2.54
C ARG A 105 18.64 9.56 -1.19
N PHE A 106 18.21 8.91 -0.10
CA PHE A 106 18.78 9.13 1.23
C PHE A 106 20.16 8.49 1.44
N ARG A 107 20.68 7.68 0.50
CA ARG A 107 22.05 7.15 0.59
C ARG A 107 23.12 8.24 0.60
N SER A 108 22.82 9.40 0.00
CA SER A 108 23.67 10.60 0.00
C SER A 108 23.47 11.49 1.24
N VAL A 109 22.35 11.34 1.94
CA VAL A 109 21.97 12.16 3.11
C VAL A 109 22.40 11.48 4.42
N VAL A 110 22.25 10.15 4.48
CA VAL A 110 22.47 9.34 5.68
C VAL A 110 23.74 8.50 5.50
N HIS A 111 24.80 8.83 6.24
CA HIS A 111 26.03 8.04 6.24
C HIS A 111 25.82 6.67 6.92
N PRO A 112 26.43 5.58 6.42
CA PRO A 112 26.25 4.24 7.00
C PRO A 112 26.83 4.10 8.42
N GLU A 113 27.74 4.99 8.81
CA GLU A 113 28.41 5.00 10.11
C GLU A 113 27.70 5.88 11.15
N ALA A 114 26.66 6.62 10.77
CA ALA A 114 25.94 7.51 11.67
C ALA A 114 25.19 6.72 12.75
N GLU A 115 25.44 7.06 14.02
CA GLU A 115 24.71 6.52 15.17
C GLU A 115 23.44 7.32 15.49
N ALA A 116 23.42 8.59 15.10
CA ALA A 116 22.27 9.48 15.26
C ALA A 116 22.26 10.57 14.17
N GLY A 117 21.08 11.13 13.92
CA GLY A 117 20.87 12.18 12.92
C GLY A 117 19.87 13.21 13.41
N LEU A 118 20.13 14.48 13.11
CA LEU A 118 19.30 15.63 13.49
C LEU A 118 18.83 16.34 12.22
N PHE A 119 17.52 16.54 12.11
CA PHE A 119 16.86 17.25 11.01
C PHE A 119 16.29 18.55 11.55
N VAL A 120 16.83 19.68 11.11
CA VAL A 120 16.48 21.01 11.64
C VAL A 120 15.90 21.85 10.52
N GLU A 121 14.71 22.42 10.72
CA GLU A 121 14.08 23.37 9.80
C GLU A 121 14.00 24.77 10.41
N PHE A 122 14.32 25.77 9.59
CA PHE A 122 14.11 27.18 9.89
C PHE A 122 13.13 27.79 8.89
N ASN A 123 12.22 28.61 9.39
CA ASN A 123 11.22 29.33 8.61
C ASN A 123 11.50 30.85 8.67
N GLY A 124 11.18 31.57 7.60
CA GLY A 124 11.46 33.01 7.52
C GLY A 124 10.62 33.74 6.46
N HIS A 125 10.57 35.06 6.56
CA HIS A 125 9.86 35.92 5.62
C HIS A 125 10.65 36.15 4.33
N SER A 126 11.97 35.93 4.36
CA SER A 126 12.85 36.01 3.19
C SER A 126 13.84 34.85 3.12
N ARG A 127 14.33 34.52 1.92
CA ARG A 127 15.39 33.52 1.71
C ARG A 127 16.68 33.88 2.49
N ALA A 128 17.04 35.16 2.53
CA ALA A 128 18.24 35.64 3.22
C ALA A 128 18.15 35.43 4.75
N GLU A 129 16.97 35.63 5.34
CA GLU A 129 16.74 35.37 6.77
C GLU A 129 16.93 33.89 7.10
N VAL A 130 16.33 32.99 6.31
CA VAL A 130 16.48 31.54 6.49
C VAL A 130 17.94 31.11 6.33
N GLU A 131 18.61 31.61 5.30
CA GLU A 131 20.02 31.34 5.05
C GLU A 131 20.92 31.80 6.22
N GLN A 132 20.68 32.99 6.77
CA GLN A 132 21.40 33.49 7.93
C GLN A 132 21.18 32.61 9.17
N ARG A 133 19.95 32.12 9.39
CA ARG A 133 19.65 31.20 10.51
C ARG A 133 20.40 29.87 10.37
N ILE A 134 20.46 29.30 9.16
CA ILE A 134 21.25 28.10 8.88
C ILE A 134 22.74 28.35 9.13
N GLN A 135 23.30 29.45 8.62
CA GLN A 135 24.72 29.80 8.84
C GLN A 135 25.05 29.98 10.33
N THR A 136 24.12 30.57 11.09
CA THR A 136 24.26 30.71 12.55
C THR A 136 24.28 29.34 13.23
N ALA A 137 23.38 28.43 12.84
CA ALA A 137 23.37 27.05 13.33
C ALA A 137 24.68 26.32 13.03
N GLU A 138 25.20 26.44 11.80
CA GLU A 138 26.48 25.84 11.40
C GLU A 138 27.64 26.40 12.22
N SER A 139 27.71 27.72 12.42
CA SER A 139 28.74 28.37 13.24
C SER A 139 28.72 27.90 14.70
N MET A 140 27.53 27.63 15.26
CA MET A 140 27.39 27.06 16.61
C MET A 140 27.91 25.62 16.67
N MET A 141 27.66 24.82 15.62
CA MET A 141 28.17 23.45 15.55
C MET A 141 29.70 23.43 15.36
N GLU A 142 30.27 24.34 14.57
CA GLU A 142 31.72 24.44 14.37
C GLU A 142 32.48 24.77 15.67
N ALA A 143 31.85 25.53 16.57
CA ALA A 143 32.39 25.87 17.88
C ALA A 143 32.27 24.72 18.91
N SER A 144 31.60 23.63 18.58
CA SER A 144 31.35 22.50 19.50
C SER A 144 32.53 21.55 19.61
N SER A 145 32.62 20.83 20.73
CA SER A 145 33.72 19.88 21.01
C SER A 145 33.46 18.45 20.51
N PHE A 146 32.29 18.16 19.96
CA PHE A 146 31.90 16.83 19.48
C PHE A 146 32.00 16.73 17.95
N GLN A 147 32.17 15.50 17.46
CA GLN A 147 32.25 15.23 16.02
C GLN A 147 30.85 15.16 15.40
N TYR A 148 30.69 15.83 14.26
CA TYR A 148 29.47 15.82 13.46
C TYR A 148 29.82 15.97 11.97
N ALA A 149 28.86 15.68 11.11
CA ALA A 149 28.94 15.98 9.68
C ALA A 149 27.66 16.69 9.24
N VAL A 150 27.80 17.84 8.56
CA VAL A 150 26.70 18.43 7.78
C VAL A 150 26.59 17.63 6.49
N THR A 151 25.50 16.89 6.32
CA THR A 151 25.33 16.06 5.13
C THR A 151 24.49 16.72 4.07
N GLN A 152 23.55 17.57 4.47
CA GLN A 152 22.68 18.30 3.56
C GLN A 152 22.32 19.68 4.11
N ARG A 153 22.22 20.63 3.18
CA ARG A 153 21.72 21.99 3.37
C ARG A 153 20.75 22.29 2.23
N ALA A 154 19.51 22.60 2.57
CA ALA A 154 18.45 22.88 1.59
C ALA A 154 17.85 24.26 1.85
N LEU A 155 17.70 25.05 0.80
CA LEU A 155 16.97 26.34 0.80
C LEU A 155 15.79 26.35 -0.16
N ASP A 156 15.73 25.36 -1.06
CA ASP A 156 14.67 25.22 -2.04
C ASP A 156 13.59 24.28 -1.49
N ALA A 157 12.32 24.65 -1.68
CA ALA A 157 11.20 23.99 -1.01
C ALA A 157 11.10 22.48 -1.34
N GLU A 158 11.41 22.08 -2.57
CA GLU A 158 11.38 20.67 -2.99
C GLU A 158 12.45 19.83 -2.28
N GLU A 159 13.64 20.41 -2.05
CA GLU A 159 14.72 19.74 -1.32
C GLU A 159 14.37 19.62 0.16
N VAL A 160 13.81 20.68 0.76
CA VAL A 160 13.30 20.66 2.14
C VAL A 160 12.24 19.56 2.29
N ASP A 161 11.28 19.50 1.37
CA ASP A 161 10.24 18.47 1.37
C ASP A 161 10.83 17.07 1.19
N LEU A 162 11.87 16.90 0.35
CA LEU A 162 12.57 15.64 0.21
C LEU A 162 13.20 15.19 1.54
N LEU A 163 13.89 16.09 2.25
CA LEU A 163 14.52 15.76 3.53
C LEU A 163 13.49 15.35 4.60
N TRP A 164 12.35 16.05 4.65
CA TRP A 164 11.27 15.74 5.59
C TRP A 164 10.46 14.48 5.28
N ARG A 165 10.56 13.92 4.07
CA ARG A 165 9.96 12.59 3.76
C ARG A 165 10.51 11.48 4.65
N LEU A 166 11.76 11.59 5.10
CA LEU A 166 12.39 10.60 5.96
C LEU A 166 11.74 10.57 7.36
N PRO A 167 11.79 11.65 8.17
CA PRO A 167 11.07 11.69 9.46
C PRO A 167 9.59 11.31 9.36
N ALA A 168 8.89 11.78 8.31
CA ALA A 168 7.46 11.51 8.12
C ALA A 168 7.10 10.03 7.92
N ARG A 169 8.04 9.20 7.43
CA ARG A 169 7.78 7.78 7.09
C ARG A 169 8.45 6.79 8.03
N VAL A 170 9.54 7.17 8.69
CA VAL A 170 10.45 6.20 9.35
C VAL A 170 9.79 5.39 10.47
N VAL A 171 8.87 6.00 11.22
CA VAL A 171 8.14 5.31 12.30
C VAL A 171 7.23 4.22 11.76
N SER A 172 6.75 4.36 10.51
CA SER A 172 5.91 3.35 9.86
C SER A 172 6.74 2.22 9.25
N LEU A 173 7.97 2.52 8.79
CA LEU A 173 8.94 1.53 8.29
C LEU A 173 9.39 0.54 9.37
N LEU A 174 9.31 0.92 10.65
CA LEU A 174 9.58 0.03 11.78
C LEU A 174 8.75 -1.26 11.76
N ALA A 175 7.55 -1.24 11.17
CA ALA A 175 6.71 -2.42 11.02
C ALA A 175 7.25 -3.42 9.97
N GLY A 176 8.14 -2.98 9.08
CA GLY A 176 8.82 -3.80 8.09
C GLY A 176 10.02 -4.58 8.63
N LEU A 177 10.48 -4.30 9.86
CA LEU A 177 11.62 -4.99 10.48
C LEU A 177 11.36 -6.50 10.58
N LYS A 178 12.27 -7.29 10.00
CA LYS A 178 12.24 -8.75 10.01
C LYS A 178 12.82 -9.31 11.32
N GLY A 179 12.32 -10.47 11.75
CA GLY A 179 12.82 -11.22 12.90
C GLY A 179 11.78 -11.42 14.00
N ASN A 180 12.18 -12.13 15.06
CA ASN A 180 11.29 -12.55 16.15
C ASN A 180 10.96 -11.43 17.15
N SER A 181 11.58 -10.26 17.04
CA SER A 181 11.30 -9.08 17.89
C SER A 181 10.85 -7.91 17.04
N ARG A 182 9.85 -7.17 17.53
CA ARG A 182 9.24 -6.01 16.88
C ARG A 182 9.26 -4.79 17.79
N PRO A 183 9.37 -3.59 17.23
CA PRO A 183 9.24 -2.35 18.00
C PRO A 183 7.76 -2.16 18.40
N LEU A 184 7.46 -2.30 19.68
CA LEU A 184 6.09 -2.24 20.19
C LEU A 184 5.71 -0.81 20.65
N PRO A 185 4.57 -0.27 20.18
CA PRO A 185 4.11 1.09 20.51
C PRO A 185 3.30 1.15 21.82
N PHE A 186 3.90 0.82 22.98
CA PHE A 186 3.17 0.80 24.26
C PHE A 186 3.71 1.77 25.33
N VAL A 187 4.94 2.24 25.17
CA VAL A 187 5.61 3.26 26.01
C VAL A 187 6.13 4.45 25.22
N GLU A 188 5.72 4.53 23.96
CA GLU A 188 6.04 5.65 23.07
C GLU A 188 5.31 6.93 23.50
N ASP A 189 5.64 8.05 22.85
CA ASP A 189 4.93 9.32 22.98
C ASP A 189 5.02 9.95 24.40
N VAL A 190 6.17 9.86 25.04
CA VAL A 190 6.41 10.57 26.30
C VAL A 190 6.89 11.98 26.02
N ALA A 191 6.47 12.95 26.83
CA ALA A 191 6.98 14.32 26.77
C ALA A 191 7.71 14.66 28.07
N VAL A 192 8.90 15.24 27.96
CA VAL A 192 9.67 15.81 29.08
C VAL A 192 10.12 17.22 28.69
N PRO A 193 10.52 18.08 29.64
CA PRO A 193 11.14 19.35 29.28
C PRO A 193 12.34 19.12 28.33
N PRO A 194 12.48 19.87 27.22
CA PRO A 194 13.56 19.66 26.24
C PRO A 194 14.96 19.63 26.86
N GLU A 195 15.19 20.46 27.88
CA GLU A 195 16.44 20.51 28.66
C GLU A 195 16.74 19.21 29.42
N SER A 196 15.71 18.42 29.76
CA SER A 196 15.82 17.16 30.50
C SER A 196 15.93 15.92 29.61
N ILE A 197 15.90 16.04 28.28
CA ILE A 197 15.97 14.90 27.34
C ILE A 197 17.19 14.01 27.60
N SER A 198 18.37 14.61 27.79
CA SER A 198 19.61 13.86 28.02
C SER A 198 19.52 12.98 29.27
N GLU A 199 19.09 13.55 30.39
CA GLU A 199 18.91 12.82 31.65
C GLU A 199 17.84 11.73 31.51
N PHE A 200 16.72 12.04 30.85
CA PHE A 200 15.64 11.09 30.60
C PHE A 200 16.10 9.87 29.81
N LEU A 201 16.86 10.07 28.73
CA LEU A 201 17.32 8.97 27.88
C LEU A 201 18.27 8.02 28.62
N VAL A 202 19.10 8.52 29.53
CA VAL A 202 19.93 7.68 30.41
C VAL A 202 19.06 6.80 31.32
N LEU A 203 18.00 7.36 31.92
CA LEU A 203 17.09 6.59 32.79
C LEU A 203 16.23 5.60 31.99
N ALA A 204 15.79 5.99 30.78
CA ALA A 204 15.08 5.12 29.86
C ALA A 204 15.96 3.93 29.45
N GLN A 205 17.21 4.18 29.09
CA GLN A 205 18.17 3.12 28.75
C GLN A 205 18.39 2.15 29.91
N ARG A 206 18.57 2.65 31.14
CA ARG A 206 18.67 1.80 32.35
C ARG A 206 17.41 0.97 32.56
N THR A 207 16.23 1.53 32.29
CA THR A 207 14.96 0.80 32.37
C THR A 207 14.93 -0.33 31.35
N PHE A 208 15.29 -0.06 30.10
CA PHE A 208 15.33 -1.08 29.05
C PHE A 208 16.38 -2.17 29.34
N GLN A 209 17.55 -1.81 29.85
CA GLN A 209 18.58 -2.76 30.31
C GLN A 209 18.08 -3.66 31.43
N LYS A 210 17.40 -3.10 32.44
CA LYS A 210 16.80 -3.85 33.55
C LYS A 210 15.81 -4.92 33.07
N HIS A 211 15.09 -4.62 31.99
CA HIS A 211 14.09 -5.52 31.39
C HIS A 211 14.65 -6.32 30.20
N GLU A 212 15.97 -6.27 29.96
CA GLU A 212 16.68 -7.01 28.91
C GLU A 212 16.13 -6.75 27.49
N VAL A 213 15.69 -5.51 27.24
CA VAL A 213 15.17 -5.07 25.94
C VAL A 213 16.02 -3.95 25.37
N THR A 214 16.02 -3.84 24.04
CA THR A 214 16.50 -2.64 23.33
C THR A 214 15.30 -1.82 22.86
N ALA A 215 15.49 -0.56 22.51
CA ALA A 215 14.40 0.28 21.98
C ALA A 215 14.90 1.15 20.84
N THR A 216 13.99 1.50 19.92
CA THR A 216 14.24 2.54 18.92
C THR A 216 13.87 3.91 19.47
N LEU A 217 14.60 4.94 19.05
CA LEU A 217 14.37 6.32 19.43
C LEU A 217 14.12 7.20 18.19
N TYR A 218 12.94 7.83 18.19
CA TYR A 218 12.62 9.01 17.40
C TYR A 218 12.16 10.11 18.34
N ALA A 219 12.52 11.37 18.13
CA ALA A 219 12.05 12.45 18.98
C ALA A 219 11.78 13.73 18.18
N HIS A 220 10.65 14.37 18.48
CA HIS A 220 10.41 15.78 18.16
C HIS A 220 11.10 16.62 19.22
N ALA A 221 12.42 16.66 19.11
CA ALA A 221 13.35 17.17 20.10
C ALA A 221 13.02 18.59 20.57
N ALA A 222 12.66 19.49 19.65
CA ALA A 222 12.29 20.87 20.00
C ALA A 222 11.09 20.98 20.94
N SER A 223 10.21 19.99 20.92
CA SER A 223 8.99 19.96 21.74
C SER A 223 9.11 19.07 22.98
N GLY A 224 10.26 18.42 23.19
CA GLY A 224 10.46 17.53 24.33
C GLY A 224 9.78 16.16 24.20
N GLN A 225 9.27 15.80 23.02
CA GLN A 225 8.49 14.60 22.80
C GLN A 225 9.36 13.47 22.23
N LEU A 226 9.28 12.29 22.85
CA LEU A 226 10.07 11.10 22.50
C LEU A 226 9.18 9.90 22.22
N HIS A 227 9.49 9.23 21.11
CA HIS A 227 8.90 7.97 20.68
C HIS A 227 9.91 6.85 20.90
N LEU A 228 9.79 6.21 22.07
CA LEU A 228 10.57 5.04 22.44
C LEU A 228 9.75 3.77 22.18
N ARG A 229 10.25 2.88 21.30
CA ARG A 229 9.58 1.60 21.02
C ARG A 229 10.48 0.42 21.39
N PRO A 230 10.21 -0.27 22.50
CA PRO A 230 10.96 -1.47 22.90
C PRO A 230 10.80 -2.60 21.88
N MET A 231 11.90 -3.27 21.60
CA MET A 231 11.99 -4.45 20.74
C MET A 231 11.63 -5.69 21.55
N LEU A 232 10.45 -6.24 21.30
CA LEU A 232 9.92 -7.40 22.00
C LEU A 232 9.26 -8.36 21.02
N PRO A 233 9.21 -9.68 21.32
CA PRO A 233 8.36 -10.59 20.57
C PRO A 233 6.92 -10.10 20.55
N VAL A 234 6.18 -10.53 19.52
CA VAL A 234 4.77 -10.21 19.39
C VAL A 234 4.03 -10.66 20.66
N PRO A 235 3.40 -9.73 21.39
CA PRO A 235 2.96 -10.02 22.73
C PRO A 235 1.75 -10.94 22.74
N ASN A 236 1.75 -11.91 23.63
CA ASN A 236 0.55 -12.66 24.01
C ASN A 236 0.14 -12.30 25.46
N ARG A 237 -1.01 -12.82 25.93
CA ARG A 237 -1.54 -12.49 27.26
C ARG A 237 -0.58 -12.77 28.42
N SER A 238 0.29 -13.78 28.31
CA SER A 238 1.25 -14.09 29.38
C SER A 238 2.36 -13.04 29.53
N GLN A 239 2.58 -12.22 28.50
CA GLN A 239 3.58 -11.15 28.50
C GLN A 239 3.02 -9.80 29.00
N GLY A 240 1.71 -9.70 29.25
CA GLY A 240 1.07 -8.48 29.79
C GLY A 240 1.76 -7.90 31.03
N PRO A 241 2.10 -8.71 32.05
CA PRO A 241 2.81 -8.22 33.24
C PRO A 241 4.19 -7.60 32.94
N GLN A 242 4.94 -8.15 31.98
CA GLN A 242 6.25 -7.61 31.58
C GLN A 242 6.09 -6.24 30.91
N LEU A 243 5.15 -6.12 29.97
CA LEU A 243 4.85 -4.84 29.31
C LEU A 243 4.45 -3.77 30.31
N GLU A 244 3.57 -4.11 31.25
CA GLU A 244 3.14 -3.17 32.28
C GLU A 244 4.28 -2.77 33.22
N ALA A 245 5.19 -3.70 33.56
CA ALA A 245 6.35 -3.40 34.39
C ALA A 245 7.33 -2.42 33.71
N ILE A 246 7.60 -2.62 32.41
CA ILE A 246 8.42 -1.70 31.60
C ILE A 246 7.77 -0.31 31.59
N ALA A 247 6.47 -0.23 31.29
CA ALA A 247 5.74 1.03 31.23
C ALA A 247 5.74 1.75 32.59
N ARG A 248 5.46 1.02 33.67
CA ARG A 248 5.44 1.56 35.03
C ARG A 248 6.80 2.14 35.44
N ASP A 249 7.89 1.44 35.12
CA ASP A 249 9.23 1.89 35.45
C ASP A 249 9.62 3.14 34.66
N LEU A 250 9.35 3.16 33.34
CA LEU A 250 9.63 4.32 32.50
C LEU A 250 8.80 5.54 32.93
N TYR A 251 7.50 5.38 33.12
CA TYR A 251 6.59 6.47 33.49
C TYR A 251 6.88 7.05 34.87
N ARG A 252 7.51 6.28 35.78
CA ARG A 252 8.02 6.82 37.04
C ARG A 252 9.08 7.89 36.81
N HIS A 253 9.98 7.68 35.84
CA HIS A 253 10.99 8.65 35.45
C HIS A 253 10.37 9.88 34.79
N VAL A 254 9.42 9.68 33.87
CA VAL A 254 8.67 10.78 33.24
C VAL A 254 8.02 11.67 34.30
N ARG A 255 7.31 11.08 35.28
CA ARG A 255 6.70 11.84 36.37
C ARG A 255 7.73 12.59 37.22
N ALA A 256 8.84 11.96 37.56
CA ALA A 256 9.88 12.57 38.39
C ALA A 256 10.52 13.81 37.73
N MET A 257 10.53 13.87 36.40
CA MET A 257 11.03 15.01 35.62
C MET A 257 9.95 16.05 35.28
N GLY A 258 8.74 15.92 35.83
CA GLY A 258 7.63 16.79 35.47
C GLY A 258 7.17 16.65 34.01
N GLY A 259 7.35 15.46 33.43
CA GLY A 259 6.92 15.12 32.07
C GLY A 259 5.43 14.73 31.97
N ALA A 260 4.99 14.28 30.80
CA ALA A 260 3.70 13.68 30.50
C ALA A 260 3.88 12.31 29.82
N ILE A 261 3.04 11.32 30.15
CA ILE A 261 3.14 9.96 29.59
C ILE A 261 2.47 9.83 28.21
N SER A 262 1.75 10.87 27.78
CA SER A 262 1.32 11.07 26.39
C SER A 262 1.50 12.53 26.00
N GLY A 263 2.33 12.76 24.98
CA GLY A 263 2.56 14.08 24.38
C GLY A 263 1.48 14.44 23.36
N GLU A 264 1.13 13.49 22.49
CA GLU A 264 0.20 13.72 21.37
C GLU A 264 -0.87 12.62 21.19
N HIS A 265 -0.55 11.35 21.44
CA HIS A 265 -1.38 10.20 21.05
C HIS A 265 -2.64 10.02 21.92
N GLY A 266 -2.69 10.64 23.09
CA GLY A 266 -3.69 10.39 24.13
C GLY A 266 -3.36 9.18 25.01
N ASP A 267 -4.14 9.05 26.08
CA ASP A 267 -4.00 7.98 27.04
C ASP A 267 -4.58 6.66 26.54
N GLY A 268 -5.78 6.71 25.94
CA GLY A 268 -6.52 5.55 25.50
C GLY A 268 -6.63 4.47 26.59
N LEU A 269 -6.69 3.20 26.19
CA LEU A 269 -6.69 2.10 27.14
C LEU A 269 -5.28 1.77 27.65
N SER A 270 -4.24 2.11 26.88
CA SER A 270 -2.85 1.75 27.16
C SER A 270 -2.24 2.51 28.33
N ARG A 271 -2.65 3.77 28.55
CA ARG A 271 -2.04 4.64 29.57
C ARG A 271 -2.98 4.99 30.72
N THR A 272 -4.29 4.80 30.57
CA THR A 272 -5.29 5.18 31.59
C THR A 272 -5.01 4.56 32.97
N ALA A 273 -4.51 3.32 33.01
CA ALA A 273 -4.14 2.66 34.27
C ALA A 273 -3.06 3.40 35.08
N PHE A 274 -2.25 4.24 34.43
CA PHE A 274 -1.15 4.98 35.05
C PHE A 274 -1.51 6.43 35.41
N LEU A 275 -2.68 6.94 35.00
CA LEU A 275 -3.05 8.34 35.24
C LEU A 275 -3.19 8.70 36.71
N ARG A 276 -3.67 7.77 37.53
CA ARG A 276 -3.75 7.98 38.99
C ARG A 276 -2.37 8.17 39.61
N SER A 277 -1.38 7.38 39.20
CA SER A 277 -0.01 7.53 39.71
C SER A 277 0.68 8.73 39.08
N MET A 278 0.33 9.12 37.86
CA MET A 278 0.88 10.28 37.16
C MET A 278 0.45 11.60 37.84
N TYR A 279 -0.85 11.77 38.03
CA TYR A 279 -1.47 13.04 38.46
C TYR A 279 -1.78 13.10 39.96
N GLY A 280 -1.66 11.98 40.68
CA GLY A 280 -1.85 11.92 42.13
C GLY A 280 -3.24 12.46 42.55
N PRO A 281 -3.32 13.44 43.47
CA PRO A 281 -4.62 13.94 43.93
C PRO A 281 -5.43 14.66 42.84
N LEU A 282 -4.79 15.17 41.78
CA LEU A 282 -5.49 15.83 40.65
C LEU A 282 -6.38 14.86 39.87
N TYR A 283 -6.06 13.55 39.86
CA TYR A 283 -6.88 12.54 39.21
C TYR A 283 -8.33 12.52 39.73
N ARG A 284 -8.54 12.85 41.02
CA ARG A 284 -9.90 12.96 41.58
C ARG A 284 -10.71 14.08 40.92
N THR A 285 -10.06 15.17 40.56
CA THR A 285 -10.72 16.26 39.81
C THR A 285 -11.11 15.80 38.42
N PHE A 286 -10.29 14.99 37.75
CA PHE A 286 -10.68 14.39 36.46
C PHE A 286 -11.93 13.52 36.61
N GLN A 287 -12.01 12.71 37.67
CA GLN A 287 -13.21 11.89 37.93
C GLN A 287 -14.46 12.74 38.13
N GLN A 288 -14.35 13.87 38.83
CA GLN A 288 -15.45 14.81 39.02
C GLN A 288 -15.88 15.45 37.71
N VAL A 289 -14.93 15.88 36.86
CA VAL A 289 -15.23 16.41 35.53
C VAL A 289 -15.98 15.37 34.69
N LYS A 290 -15.48 14.12 34.64
CA LYS A 290 -16.16 13.03 33.93
C LYS A 290 -17.58 12.81 34.45
N GLN A 291 -17.79 12.82 35.76
CA GLN A 291 -19.10 12.64 36.37
C GLN A 291 -20.08 13.78 36.04
N ILE A 292 -19.59 15.01 35.86
CA ILE A 292 -20.41 16.16 35.48
C ILE A 292 -20.90 16.03 34.03
N PHE A 293 -20.00 15.67 33.10
CA PHE A 293 -20.33 15.59 31.67
C PHE A 293 -21.02 14.29 31.28
N ASP A 294 -20.70 13.19 31.95
CA ASP A 294 -21.20 11.86 31.63
C ASP A 294 -21.49 11.07 32.92
N PRO A 295 -22.56 11.43 33.66
CA PRO A 295 -22.93 10.78 34.91
C PRO A 295 -23.32 9.31 34.75
N GLN A 296 -23.70 8.90 33.52
CA GLN A 296 -24.06 7.52 33.19
C GLN A 296 -22.88 6.70 32.63
N TYR A 297 -21.73 7.33 32.41
CA TYR A 297 -20.51 6.68 31.95
C TYR A 297 -20.62 6.03 30.55
N LEU A 298 -21.41 6.63 29.65
CA LEU A 298 -21.65 6.14 28.28
C LEU A 298 -20.59 6.58 27.28
N LEU A 299 -19.98 7.74 27.49
CA LEU A 299 -19.02 8.34 26.56
C LEU A 299 -17.64 7.72 26.72
N ASN A 300 -17.30 6.85 25.78
CA ASN A 300 -15.98 6.22 25.62
C ASN A 300 -15.40 5.64 26.93
N PRO A 301 -16.07 4.63 27.54
CA PRO A 301 -15.75 4.15 28.87
C PRO A 301 -14.32 3.61 28.99
N ASP A 302 -13.81 3.63 30.23
CA ASP A 302 -12.49 3.15 30.65
C ASP A 302 -11.27 3.88 30.07
N LYS A 303 -11.47 4.97 29.32
CA LYS A 303 -10.41 5.87 28.87
C LYS A 303 -10.39 7.13 29.72
N ILE A 304 -9.18 7.62 30.01
CA ILE A 304 -8.83 8.71 30.93
C ILE A 304 -9.23 8.43 32.40
N ILE A 305 -10.45 7.94 32.62
CA ILE A 305 -10.92 7.49 33.92
C ILE A 305 -11.25 6.00 33.84
N SER A 306 -10.61 5.21 34.69
CA SER A 306 -11.01 3.83 34.97
C SER A 306 -10.72 3.46 36.43
N ASN A 307 -11.43 2.45 36.90
CA ASN A 307 -11.17 1.78 38.17
C ASN A 307 -10.62 0.35 37.96
N ASP A 308 -10.43 -0.08 36.71
CA ASP A 308 -9.88 -1.40 36.38
C ASP A 308 -8.36 -1.41 36.53
N GLY A 309 -7.88 -2.10 37.57
CA GLY A 309 -6.44 -2.28 37.81
C GLY A 309 -5.74 -3.22 36.83
N GLN A 310 -6.48 -3.89 35.95
CA GLN A 310 -5.94 -4.79 34.92
C GLN A 310 -6.19 -4.27 33.50
N LEU A 311 -6.57 -3.00 33.34
CA LEU A 311 -6.98 -2.43 32.06
C LEU A 311 -5.98 -2.69 30.92
N THR A 312 -4.69 -2.49 31.22
CA THR A 312 -3.56 -2.68 30.30
C THR A 312 -3.38 -4.13 29.85
N GLN A 313 -3.82 -5.10 30.65
CA GLN A 313 -3.68 -6.53 30.37
C GLN A 313 -4.96 -7.13 29.77
N ARG A 314 -6.13 -6.66 30.22
CA ARG A 314 -7.45 -7.15 29.78
C ARG A 314 -7.67 -6.95 28.28
N TYR A 315 -7.29 -5.77 27.77
CA TYR A 315 -7.47 -5.38 26.38
C TYR A 315 -6.20 -5.58 25.52
N LEU A 316 -5.22 -6.34 26.02
CA LEU A 316 -4.07 -6.72 25.21
C LEU A 316 -4.56 -7.57 24.03
N ARG A 317 -4.33 -7.07 22.80
CA ARG A 317 -4.77 -7.74 21.57
C ARG A 317 -4.24 -9.18 21.54
N ARG A 318 -5.10 -10.13 21.20
CA ARG A 318 -4.67 -11.52 21.05
C ARG A 318 -3.97 -11.68 19.71
N ILE A 319 -2.69 -12.05 19.77
CA ILE A 319 -1.91 -12.30 18.56
C ILE A 319 -1.43 -13.77 18.48
N SER A 320 -1.75 -14.58 19.51
CA SER A 320 -1.48 -16.01 19.50
C SER A 320 -2.63 -16.77 18.86
N VAL A 321 -2.29 -17.62 17.89
CA VAL A 321 -3.11 -18.75 17.45
C VAL A 321 -3.41 -19.58 18.70
N THR A 322 -4.69 -19.88 18.95
CA THR A 322 -5.02 -20.99 19.84
C THR A 322 -4.56 -22.22 19.06
N GLN A 323 -3.55 -22.97 19.53
CA GLN A 323 -3.52 -24.36 19.11
C GLN A 323 -4.88 -24.94 19.50
N PRO A 324 -5.60 -25.61 18.57
CA PRO A 324 -6.91 -26.14 18.89
C PRO A 324 -6.78 -26.97 20.16
N SER A 325 -7.63 -26.65 21.14
CA SER A 325 -7.78 -27.52 22.30
C SER A 325 -8.03 -28.91 21.78
N THR A 326 -7.27 -29.89 22.26
CA THR A 326 -7.34 -31.31 21.92
C THR A 326 -8.66 -31.96 22.37
N THR A 327 -9.75 -31.20 22.43
CA THR A 327 -11.09 -31.61 22.79
C THR A 327 -11.86 -31.92 21.51
N GLU A 328 -11.75 -33.19 21.11
CA GLU A 328 -12.81 -34.05 20.57
C GLU A 328 -14.00 -33.37 19.86
N ASP A 329 -13.77 -32.67 18.75
CA ASP A 329 -14.75 -32.64 17.65
C ASP A 329 -14.04 -32.32 16.30
N PRO A 330 -13.84 -33.32 15.42
CA PRO A 330 -13.11 -33.13 14.15
C PRO A 330 -13.87 -32.33 13.08
N GLU A 331 -15.15 -31.99 13.31
CA GLU A 331 -16.02 -31.39 12.29
C GLU A 331 -16.08 -29.84 12.31
N THR A 332 -15.43 -29.17 13.26
CA THR A 332 -15.50 -27.69 13.42
C THR A 332 -14.17 -26.96 13.22
N LEU A 333 -13.30 -27.45 12.32
CA LEU A 333 -12.04 -26.78 12.00
C LEU A 333 -12.23 -25.80 10.83
N LEU A 334 -12.62 -24.56 11.16
CA LEU A 334 -12.39 -23.41 10.29
C LEU A 334 -11.35 -22.46 10.91
N PRO A 335 -10.51 -21.85 10.07
CA PRO A 335 -10.49 -22.00 8.61
C PRO A 335 -9.43 -22.98 8.10
N ILE A 336 -9.84 -23.95 7.26
CA ILE A 336 -8.92 -24.64 6.35
C ILE A 336 -8.45 -23.60 5.33
N LEU A 337 -7.16 -23.28 5.36
CA LEU A 337 -6.55 -22.33 4.43
C LEU A 337 -6.75 -22.80 2.98
N GLN A 338 -7.19 -21.88 2.13
CA GLN A 338 -7.43 -22.10 0.72
C GLN A 338 -6.22 -21.74 -0.14
N LEU A 339 -5.31 -20.90 0.34
CA LEU A 339 -4.04 -20.65 -0.32
C LEU A 339 -2.94 -21.56 0.23
N SER A 340 -1.91 -21.80 -0.58
CA SER A 340 -0.72 -22.59 -0.27
C SER A 340 0.29 -21.76 0.54
N TRP A 341 -0.16 -21.24 1.67
CA TRP A 341 0.65 -20.59 2.69
C TRP A 341 0.34 -21.20 4.05
N ASP A 342 1.30 -21.22 4.97
CA ASP A 342 1.08 -21.76 6.31
C ASP A 342 0.35 -20.75 7.22
N GLU A 343 -0.21 -21.26 8.32
CA GLU A 343 -0.93 -20.45 9.31
C GLU A 343 -0.07 -19.34 9.91
N GLU A 344 1.24 -19.58 10.09
CA GLU A 344 2.16 -18.59 10.62
C GLU A 344 2.27 -17.41 9.65
N THR A 345 2.49 -17.68 8.36
CA THR A 345 2.58 -16.68 7.29
C THR A 345 1.29 -15.86 7.16
N ALA A 346 0.13 -16.52 7.16
CA ALA A 346 -1.17 -15.83 7.13
C ALA A 346 -1.37 -14.92 8.36
N MET A 347 -0.98 -15.40 9.56
CA MET A 347 -1.04 -14.59 10.77
C MET A 347 -0.06 -13.41 10.70
N GLN A 348 1.18 -13.64 10.26
CA GLN A 348 2.19 -12.60 10.10
C GLN A 348 1.69 -11.47 9.20
N ALA A 349 1.00 -11.81 8.11
CA ALA A 349 0.37 -10.84 7.22
C ALA A 349 -0.70 -9.99 7.95
N ALA A 350 -1.59 -10.63 8.73
CA ALA A 350 -2.65 -9.95 9.46
C ALA A 350 -2.12 -9.01 10.56
N ILE A 351 -1.05 -9.40 11.24
CA ILE A 351 -0.49 -8.64 12.38
C ILE A 351 0.50 -7.58 11.95
N ARG A 352 0.91 -7.56 10.67
CA ARG A 352 1.77 -6.52 10.10
C ARG A 352 1.09 -5.15 10.07
N CYS A 353 -0.24 -5.13 9.96
CA CYS A 353 -1.02 -3.89 10.06
C CYS A 353 -0.99 -3.32 11.49
N ASN A 354 -0.28 -2.21 11.66
CA ASN A 354 -0.19 -1.45 12.91
C ASN A 354 -1.35 -0.47 13.14
N GLY A 355 -2.22 -0.26 12.14
CA GLY A 355 -3.39 0.62 12.24
C GLY A 355 -3.12 2.12 12.06
N CYS A 356 -1.93 2.51 11.59
CA CYS A 356 -1.51 3.93 11.42
C CYS A 356 -2.47 4.80 10.60
N GLY A 357 -3.28 4.21 9.71
CA GLY A 357 -4.27 4.96 8.94
C GLY A 357 -3.75 5.62 7.67
N SER A 358 -2.48 5.45 7.28
CA SER A 358 -1.96 5.93 5.98
C SER A 358 -2.79 5.44 4.79
N CYS A 359 -3.45 4.29 4.95
CA CYS A 359 -4.34 3.71 3.95
C CYS A 359 -5.69 4.45 3.78
N ARG A 360 -5.95 5.49 4.57
CA ARG A 360 -7.12 6.38 4.48
C ARG A 360 -6.82 7.67 3.72
N THR A 361 -5.67 7.74 3.05
CA THR A 361 -5.35 8.86 2.17
C THR A 361 -6.38 8.94 1.03
N GLN A 362 -6.74 10.16 0.66
CA GLN A 362 -7.46 10.49 -0.58
C GLN A 362 -6.63 11.47 -1.43
N GLY A 363 -5.36 11.68 -1.08
CA GLY A 363 -4.46 12.57 -1.81
C GLY A 363 -4.20 12.06 -3.22
N GLU A 364 -4.00 12.99 -4.16
CA GLU A 364 -3.83 12.70 -5.59
C GLU A 364 -2.62 11.81 -5.91
N SER A 365 -1.61 11.80 -5.04
CA SER A 365 -0.35 11.07 -5.25
C SER A 365 -0.40 9.58 -4.89
N GLY A 366 -1.43 9.09 -4.17
CA GLY A 366 -1.54 7.70 -3.73
C GLY A 366 -2.72 6.99 -4.38
N ARG A 367 -2.52 5.78 -4.93
CA ARG A 367 -3.61 4.97 -5.52
C ARG A 367 -4.27 4.07 -4.48
N MET A 368 -3.54 3.70 -3.41
CA MET A 368 -3.94 2.96 -2.21
C MET A 368 -5.14 2.00 -2.39
N CYS A 369 -6.34 2.38 -1.96
CA CYS A 369 -7.55 1.57 -2.10
C CYS A 369 -8.62 2.33 -2.87
N PRO A 370 -9.01 1.87 -4.08
CA PRO A 370 -9.98 2.58 -4.89
C PRO A 370 -11.37 2.67 -4.23
N PHE A 371 -11.76 1.67 -3.45
CA PHE A 371 -13.03 1.69 -2.73
C PHE A 371 -13.08 2.77 -1.65
N PHE A 372 -11.97 2.98 -0.92
CA PHE A 372 -11.91 4.05 0.10
C PHE A 372 -11.87 5.44 -0.55
N HIS A 373 -11.18 5.59 -1.68
CA HIS A 373 -11.20 6.85 -2.44
C HIS A 373 -12.61 7.18 -2.95
N HIS A 374 -13.33 6.18 -3.46
CA HIS A 374 -14.71 6.34 -3.91
C HIS A 374 -15.67 6.64 -2.76
N GLU A 375 -15.61 5.87 -1.68
CA GLU A 375 -16.45 6.03 -0.51
C GLU A 375 -15.59 5.87 0.76
N ALA A 376 -15.33 7.00 1.44
CA ALA A 376 -14.40 7.14 2.57
C ALA A 376 -14.93 6.54 3.89
N ARG A 377 -15.43 5.32 3.80
CA ARG A 377 -15.93 4.51 4.92
C ARG A 377 -14.85 3.58 5.43
N GLU A 378 -14.80 3.39 6.74
CA GLU A 378 -13.73 2.63 7.39
C GLU A 378 -13.67 1.18 6.88
N GLU A 379 -14.81 0.56 6.61
CA GLU A 379 -14.96 -0.78 6.02
C GLU A 379 -14.26 -0.94 4.66
N ASN A 380 -14.16 0.13 3.86
CA ASN A 380 -13.45 0.10 2.58
C ASN A 380 -11.93 0.19 2.76
N SER A 381 -11.45 0.64 3.92
CA SER A 381 -10.03 0.87 4.15
C SER A 381 -9.22 -0.45 4.20
N PRO A 382 -7.96 -0.44 3.73
CA PRO A 382 -7.06 -1.58 3.90
C PRO A 382 -6.86 -2.03 5.37
N ARG A 383 -6.88 -1.10 6.34
CA ARG A 383 -6.67 -1.45 7.76
C ARG A 383 -7.86 -2.13 8.40
N SER A 384 -9.09 -1.86 7.95
CA SER A 384 -10.28 -2.55 8.46
C SER A 384 -10.28 -4.00 8.01
N LYS A 385 -9.90 -4.27 6.76
CA LYS A 385 -9.68 -5.60 6.18
C LYS A 385 -8.67 -6.44 6.99
N ALA A 386 -7.51 -5.87 7.30
CA ALA A 386 -6.55 -6.52 8.20
C ALA A 386 -7.13 -6.76 9.60
N SER A 387 -7.95 -5.82 10.11
CA SER A 387 -8.52 -5.95 11.45
C SER A 387 -9.60 -7.03 11.51
N LEU A 388 -10.45 -7.14 10.49
CA LEU A 388 -11.43 -8.22 10.34
C LEU A 388 -10.72 -9.58 10.36
N LEU A 389 -9.72 -9.75 9.48
CA LEU A 389 -9.02 -11.02 9.36
C LEU A 389 -8.22 -11.38 10.60
N ARG A 390 -7.56 -10.42 11.22
CA ARG A 390 -6.88 -10.64 12.49
C ARG A 390 -7.83 -11.18 13.55
N ARG A 391 -9.05 -10.64 13.69
CA ARG A 391 -10.04 -11.10 14.68
C ARG A 391 -10.51 -12.52 14.40
N VAL A 392 -10.72 -12.86 13.13
CA VAL A 392 -11.10 -14.23 12.73
C VAL A 392 -9.95 -15.20 13.00
N LEU A 393 -8.73 -14.88 12.54
CA LEU A 393 -7.55 -15.74 12.71
C LEU A 393 -7.11 -15.87 14.18
N SER A 394 -7.35 -14.88 15.02
CA SER A 394 -7.07 -14.95 16.47
C SER A 394 -8.18 -15.65 17.27
N GLY A 395 -9.28 -16.05 16.63
CA GLY A 395 -10.46 -16.62 17.28
C GLY A 395 -11.21 -15.64 18.20
N GLU A 396 -11.05 -14.32 17.98
CA GLU A 396 -11.88 -13.30 18.65
C GLU A 396 -13.27 -13.20 18.02
N GLU A 397 -13.40 -13.61 16.76
CA GLU A 397 -14.65 -13.73 16.01
C GLU A 397 -14.75 -15.13 15.40
N SER A 398 -15.97 -15.65 15.24
CA SER A 398 -16.16 -16.92 14.52
C SER A 398 -15.88 -16.76 13.04
N ALA A 399 -15.43 -17.83 12.39
CA ALA A 399 -15.23 -17.84 10.94
C ALA A 399 -16.53 -17.57 10.17
N ASP A 400 -17.69 -17.90 10.75
CA ASP A 400 -19.02 -17.60 10.20
C ASP A 400 -19.26 -16.10 9.98
N VAL A 401 -18.48 -15.23 10.63
CA VAL A 401 -18.54 -13.79 10.33
C VAL A 401 -18.16 -13.53 8.88
N LEU A 402 -17.21 -14.27 8.29
CA LEU A 402 -16.80 -14.12 6.89
C LEU A 402 -17.91 -14.48 5.89
N THR A 403 -18.88 -15.29 6.31
CA THR A 403 -20.04 -15.67 5.50
C THR A 403 -21.25 -14.77 5.75
N SER A 404 -21.17 -13.84 6.72
CA SER A 404 -22.20 -12.84 6.96
C SER A 404 -22.24 -11.79 5.86
N GLY A 405 -23.44 -11.23 5.58
CA GLY A 405 -23.59 -10.17 4.56
C GLY A 405 -22.77 -8.91 4.84
N ALA A 406 -22.49 -8.60 6.10
CA ALA A 406 -21.65 -7.46 6.48
C ALA A 406 -20.17 -7.68 6.15
N ALA A 407 -19.64 -8.88 6.40
CA ALA A 407 -18.27 -9.21 5.98
C ALA A 407 -18.17 -9.36 4.47
N GLY A 408 -19.20 -9.91 3.81
CA GLY A 408 -19.29 -9.98 2.35
C GLY A 408 -19.02 -8.63 1.68
N ALA A 409 -19.62 -7.54 2.18
CA ALA A 409 -19.35 -6.19 1.66
C ALA A 409 -17.87 -5.76 1.81
N VAL A 410 -17.22 -6.13 2.92
CA VAL A 410 -15.78 -5.89 3.12
C VAL A 410 -14.95 -6.74 2.15
N LEU A 411 -15.34 -8.01 1.95
CA LEU A 411 -14.72 -8.92 0.99
C LEU A 411 -14.80 -8.34 -0.41
N ASP A 412 -15.99 -7.94 -0.87
CA ASP A 412 -16.27 -7.44 -2.21
C ASP A 412 -15.54 -6.11 -2.51
N SER A 413 -15.22 -5.33 -1.46
CA SER A 413 -14.42 -4.09 -1.57
C SER A 413 -12.91 -4.32 -1.84
N CYS A 414 -12.52 -5.45 -2.42
CA CYS A 414 -11.13 -5.76 -2.78
C CYS A 414 -11.00 -6.23 -4.24
N PHE A 415 -10.14 -5.56 -5.01
CA PHE A 415 -9.85 -5.93 -6.42
C PHE A 415 -8.68 -6.90 -6.61
N ASN A 416 -7.95 -7.27 -5.55
CA ASN A 416 -6.64 -7.91 -5.68
C ASN A 416 -5.66 -7.09 -6.58
N CYS A 417 -5.71 -5.75 -6.48
CA CYS A 417 -4.89 -4.83 -7.29
C CYS A 417 -3.47 -4.59 -6.75
N LYS A 418 -3.15 -5.14 -5.57
CA LYS A 418 -1.88 -5.01 -4.83
C LYS A 418 -1.44 -3.60 -4.42
N GLN A 419 -2.17 -2.53 -4.72
CA GLN A 419 -1.73 -1.15 -4.43
C GLN A 419 -1.53 -0.88 -2.93
N CYS A 420 -2.43 -1.38 -2.08
CA CYS A 420 -2.26 -1.27 -0.63
C CYS A 420 -1.08 -2.05 -0.07
N LEU A 421 -0.59 -3.10 -0.75
CA LEU A 421 0.65 -3.79 -0.35
C LEU A 421 1.88 -2.92 -0.70
N LEU A 422 1.86 -2.28 -1.86
CA LEU A 422 2.96 -1.43 -2.35
C LEU A 422 3.08 -0.09 -1.60
N GLU A 423 1.94 0.54 -1.29
CA GLU A 423 1.91 1.88 -0.69
C GLU A 423 1.81 1.87 0.84
N CYS A 424 1.47 0.72 1.46
CA CYS A 424 1.47 0.61 2.91
C CYS A 424 2.91 0.57 3.43
N PRO A 425 3.32 1.50 4.31
CA PRO A 425 4.68 1.48 4.87
C PRO A 425 4.97 0.24 5.71
N SER A 426 3.93 -0.46 6.18
CA SER A 426 4.05 -1.72 6.91
C SER A 426 4.01 -2.95 6.00
N GLU A 427 3.84 -2.77 4.68
CA GLU A 427 3.75 -3.85 3.69
C GLU A 427 2.74 -4.95 4.11
N ALA A 428 1.60 -4.51 4.66
CA ALA A 428 0.54 -5.43 5.06
C ALA A 428 -0.09 -6.06 3.81
N ASP A 429 -0.04 -7.40 3.72
CA ASP A 429 -0.52 -8.15 2.57
C ASP A 429 -2.04 -8.33 2.59
N ILE A 430 -2.75 -7.20 2.52
CA ILE A 430 -4.21 -7.14 2.39
C ILE A 430 -4.71 -7.96 1.19
N PRO A 431 -4.10 -7.90 0.00
CA PRO A 431 -4.63 -8.61 -1.15
C PRO A 431 -4.77 -10.13 -0.94
N HIS A 432 -3.74 -10.81 -0.44
CA HIS A 432 -3.82 -12.26 -0.20
C HIS A 432 -4.69 -12.59 1.02
N MET A 433 -4.66 -11.75 2.04
CA MET A 433 -5.58 -11.84 3.18
C MET A 433 -7.06 -11.84 2.73
N MET A 434 -7.42 -10.89 1.88
CA MET A 434 -8.78 -10.79 1.34
C MET A 434 -9.10 -11.93 0.37
N LEU A 435 -8.11 -12.39 -0.39
CA LEU A 435 -8.24 -13.53 -1.28
C LEU A 435 -8.56 -14.81 -0.50
N GLU A 436 -7.84 -15.06 0.59
CA GLU A 436 -8.04 -16.19 1.50
C GLU A 436 -9.45 -16.16 2.10
N ALA A 437 -9.88 -15.02 2.65
CA ALA A 437 -11.25 -14.90 3.19
C ALA A 437 -12.33 -15.07 2.12
N ARG A 438 -12.12 -14.52 0.91
CA ARG A 438 -13.05 -14.69 -0.21
C ARG A 438 -13.12 -16.17 -0.63
N ALA A 439 -11.99 -16.84 -0.71
CA ALA A 439 -11.92 -18.26 -1.05
C ALA A 439 -12.63 -19.14 -0.01
N GLN A 440 -12.48 -18.85 1.29
CA GLN A 440 -13.20 -19.55 2.34
C GLN A 440 -14.72 -19.32 2.24
N ASN A 441 -15.13 -18.07 2.01
CA ASN A 441 -16.54 -17.76 1.78
C ASN A 441 -17.11 -18.53 0.58
N VAL A 442 -16.36 -18.61 -0.53
CA VAL A 442 -16.74 -19.37 -1.73
C VAL A 442 -16.76 -20.88 -1.49
N ALA A 443 -15.82 -21.42 -0.72
CA ALA A 443 -15.80 -22.84 -0.38
C ALA A 443 -17.05 -23.25 0.43
N LEU A 444 -17.57 -22.35 1.28
CA LEU A 444 -18.75 -22.59 2.12
C LEU A 444 -20.07 -22.31 1.40
N ASN A 445 -20.16 -21.18 0.69
CA ASN A 445 -21.42 -20.69 0.12
C ASN A 445 -21.54 -20.91 -1.40
N GLY A 446 -20.46 -21.32 -2.06
CA GLY A 446 -20.35 -21.30 -3.51
C GLY A 446 -20.21 -19.89 -4.07
N LEU A 447 -20.15 -19.80 -5.40
CA LEU A 447 -20.12 -18.53 -6.12
C LEU A 447 -21.52 -18.04 -6.45
N GLY A 448 -21.67 -16.71 -6.48
CA GLY A 448 -22.81 -16.07 -7.14
C GLY A 448 -22.89 -16.48 -8.61
N LYS A 449 -24.12 -16.50 -9.17
CA LYS A 449 -24.35 -16.95 -10.55
C LYS A 449 -23.56 -16.12 -11.58
N THR A 450 -23.55 -14.80 -11.41
CA THR A 450 -22.81 -13.87 -12.27
C THR A 450 -21.31 -14.17 -12.21
N ASP A 451 -20.73 -14.21 -11.01
CA ASP A 451 -19.30 -14.50 -10.82
C ASP A 451 -18.88 -15.85 -11.38
N TRP A 452 -19.67 -16.90 -11.16
CA TRP A 452 -19.40 -18.22 -11.70
C TRP A 452 -19.39 -18.24 -13.24
N LEU A 453 -20.33 -17.53 -13.88
CA LEU A 453 -20.39 -17.43 -15.33
C LEU A 453 -19.24 -16.59 -15.89
N LEU A 454 -18.90 -15.49 -15.23
CA LEU A 454 -17.84 -14.58 -15.65
C LEU A 454 -16.43 -15.18 -15.42
N SER A 455 -16.20 -15.91 -14.33
CA SER A 455 -14.91 -16.58 -14.08
C SER A 455 -14.63 -17.68 -15.13
N LYS A 456 -15.69 -18.33 -15.64
CA LYS A 456 -15.62 -19.36 -16.69
C LYS A 456 -15.84 -18.81 -18.10
N PHE A 457 -15.78 -17.48 -18.29
CA PHE A 457 -16.04 -16.83 -19.57
C PHE A 457 -15.19 -17.38 -20.72
N HIS A 458 -13.95 -17.76 -20.45
CA HIS A 458 -13.03 -18.35 -21.43
C HIS A 458 -13.57 -19.65 -22.09
N THR A 459 -14.30 -20.47 -21.34
CA THR A 459 -14.89 -21.73 -21.81
C THR A 459 -15.97 -21.47 -22.87
N TYR A 460 -16.88 -20.53 -22.59
CA TYR A 460 -17.99 -20.21 -23.49
C TYR A 460 -17.53 -19.42 -24.72
N THR A 461 -16.48 -18.62 -24.57
CA THR A 461 -15.98 -17.77 -25.65
C THR A 461 -15.12 -18.52 -26.68
N ARG A 462 -14.54 -19.67 -26.32
CA ARG A 462 -14.05 -20.63 -27.32
C ARG A 462 -15.13 -21.01 -28.32
N PHE A 463 -16.37 -21.21 -27.86
CA PHE A 463 -17.50 -21.46 -28.75
C PHE A 463 -17.95 -20.19 -29.47
N ALA A 464 -18.05 -19.07 -28.76
CA ALA A 464 -18.50 -17.79 -29.33
C ALA A 464 -17.58 -17.27 -30.45
N SER A 465 -16.27 -17.50 -30.34
CA SER A 465 -15.27 -17.12 -31.36
C SER A 465 -15.40 -17.96 -32.65
N ARG A 466 -15.80 -19.23 -32.55
CA ARG A 466 -16.10 -20.08 -33.73
C ARG A 466 -17.25 -19.51 -34.58
N PHE A 467 -18.23 -18.86 -33.94
CA PHE A 467 -19.38 -18.23 -34.59
C PHE A 467 -19.30 -16.69 -34.65
N ARG A 468 -18.08 -16.10 -34.65
CA ARG A 468 -17.87 -14.65 -34.48
C ARG A 468 -18.79 -13.74 -35.31
N ARG A 469 -19.13 -14.09 -36.56
CA ARG A 469 -19.94 -13.22 -37.44
C ARG A 469 -21.33 -13.03 -36.85
N LEU A 470 -21.89 -14.09 -36.29
CA LEU A 470 -23.15 -14.08 -35.57
C LEU A 470 -22.96 -13.40 -34.21
N THR A 471 -21.97 -13.83 -33.41
CA THR A 471 -21.71 -13.28 -32.06
C THR A 471 -21.50 -11.75 -32.09
N ASN A 472 -20.62 -11.26 -32.95
CA ASN A 472 -20.34 -9.84 -33.12
C ASN A 472 -21.54 -9.05 -33.65
N ARG A 473 -22.42 -9.67 -34.45
CA ARG A 473 -23.67 -9.04 -34.90
C ARG A 473 -24.67 -8.95 -33.75
N MET A 474 -24.82 -10.02 -32.97
CA MET A 474 -25.71 -10.06 -31.81
C MET A 474 -25.27 -9.02 -30.76
N LEU A 475 -23.97 -8.91 -30.47
CA LEU A 475 -23.43 -7.93 -29.50
C LEU A 475 -23.67 -6.45 -29.89
N ARG A 476 -24.03 -6.15 -31.14
CA ARG A 476 -24.44 -4.81 -31.59
C ARG A 476 -25.90 -4.49 -31.26
N HIS A 477 -26.74 -5.49 -31.04
CA HIS A 477 -28.16 -5.29 -30.85
C HIS A 477 -28.52 -5.17 -29.35
N GLY A 478 -29.19 -4.07 -28.99
CA GLY A 478 -29.60 -3.78 -27.61
C GLY A 478 -30.45 -4.86 -26.94
N ILE A 479 -31.30 -5.56 -27.70
CA ILE A 479 -32.13 -6.67 -27.20
C ILE A 479 -31.25 -7.81 -26.68
N PHE A 480 -30.23 -8.20 -27.44
CA PHE A 480 -29.31 -9.27 -27.02
C PHE A 480 -28.48 -8.85 -25.80
N ARG A 481 -28.07 -7.57 -25.73
CA ARG A 481 -27.35 -7.04 -24.56
C ARG A 481 -28.23 -7.01 -23.31
N THR A 482 -29.52 -6.68 -23.46
CA THR A 482 -30.50 -6.78 -22.39
C THR A 482 -30.69 -8.22 -21.93
N LEU A 483 -30.68 -9.18 -22.86
CA LEU A 483 -30.71 -10.60 -22.53
C LEU A 483 -29.45 -11.01 -21.75
N LEU A 484 -28.24 -10.64 -22.21
CA LEU A 484 -26.98 -10.92 -21.53
C LEU A 484 -26.95 -10.36 -20.10
N GLN A 485 -27.48 -9.15 -19.89
CA GLN A 485 -27.60 -8.57 -18.55
C GLN A 485 -28.53 -9.39 -17.66
N LYS A 486 -29.67 -9.83 -18.17
CA LYS A 486 -30.66 -10.60 -17.39
C LYS A 486 -30.24 -12.05 -17.13
N THR A 487 -29.46 -12.66 -18.01
CA THR A 487 -29.11 -14.09 -17.92
C THR A 487 -27.70 -14.35 -17.42
N ILE A 488 -26.72 -13.57 -17.87
CA ILE A 488 -25.30 -13.73 -17.53
C ILE A 488 -24.83 -12.68 -16.52
N GLY A 489 -25.56 -11.56 -16.39
CA GLY A 489 -25.17 -10.46 -15.51
C GLY A 489 -24.12 -9.54 -16.14
N ILE A 490 -23.95 -9.54 -17.47
CA ILE A 490 -23.05 -8.59 -18.16
C ILE A 490 -23.79 -7.26 -18.38
N ALA A 491 -23.21 -6.15 -17.94
CA ALA A 491 -23.81 -4.83 -18.08
C ALA A 491 -24.13 -4.48 -19.54
N ARG A 492 -25.39 -4.14 -19.83
CA ARG A 492 -25.83 -3.83 -21.20
C ARG A 492 -25.14 -2.58 -21.77
N ASP A 493 -24.68 -1.66 -20.92
CA ASP A 493 -24.08 -0.38 -21.32
C ASP A 493 -22.54 -0.45 -21.40
N ARG A 494 -21.95 -1.60 -21.02
CA ARG A 494 -20.49 -1.82 -21.06
C ARG A 494 -19.99 -2.06 -22.47
N ARG A 495 -19.03 -1.27 -22.95
CA ARG A 495 -18.39 -1.55 -24.24
C ARG A 495 -17.65 -2.90 -24.21
N LEU A 496 -18.13 -3.87 -24.99
CA LEU A 496 -17.55 -5.21 -25.05
C LEU A 496 -16.57 -5.36 -26.23
N PRO A 497 -15.44 -6.08 -26.06
CA PRO A 497 -14.47 -6.29 -27.12
C PRO A 497 -15.04 -7.19 -28.23
N ARG A 498 -14.48 -7.05 -29.43
CA ARG A 498 -14.89 -7.83 -30.60
C ARG A 498 -14.18 -9.19 -30.62
N PHE A 499 -14.84 -10.24 -31.07
CA PHE A 499 -14.18 -11.53 -31.32
C PHE A 499 -13.53 -11.54 -32.70
N GLN A 500 -12.28 -12.00 -32.76
CA GLN A 500 -11.51 -12.07 -34.00
C GLN A 500 -11.69 -13.40 -34.74
N GLN A 501 -11.20 -13.48 -35.99
CA GLN A 501 -11.46 -14.61 -36.90
C GLN A 501 -10.86 -15.93 -36.45
N ARG A 502 -9.63 -15.90 -35.98
CA ARG A 502 -8.90 -17.08 -35.52
C ARG A 502 -8.19 -16.70 -34.24
N PRO A 503 -8.36 -17.48 -33.16
CA PRO A 503 -7.52 -17.30 -31.98
C PRO A 503 -6.05 -17.48 -32.35
N PHE A 504 -5.17 -16.67 -31.76
CA PHE A 504 -3.74 -16.68 -32.09
C PHE A 504 -3.08 -18.05 -31.87
N LEU A 505 -3.40 -18.74 -30.76
CA LEU A 505 -2.86 -20.06 -30.42
C LEU A 505 -3.24 -21.18 -31.42
N HIS A 506 -4.34 -20.98 -32.16
CA HIS A 506 -4.80 -21.91 -33.20
C HIS A 506 -4.35 -21.48 -34.60
N SER A 507 -3.49 -20.46 -34.72
CA SER A 507 -2.93 -20.08 -36.01
C SER A 507 -1.96 -21.17 -36.52
N PRO A 508 -1.88 -21.42 -37.83
CA PRO A 508 -0.92 -22.37 -38.39
C PRO A 508 0.52 -22.06 -37.98
N ARG A 509 0.88 -20.78 -37.85
CA ARG A 509 2.22 -20.34 -37.44
C ARG A 509 2.61 -20.85 -36.06
N VAL A 510 1.70 -20.81 -35.08
CA VAL A 510 1.93 -21.37 -33.74
C VAL A 510 1.97 -22.90 -33.79
N GLN A 511 1.13 -23.52 -34.61
CA GLN A 511 1.02 -24.98 -34.71
C GLN A 511 2.17 -25.64 -35.49
N SER A 512 2.91 -24.90 -36.33
CA SER A 512 3.99 -25.46 -37.15
C SER A 512 5.28 -24.63 -37.19
N GLU A 513 5.25 -23.31 -37.38
CA GLU A 513 6.46 -22.51 -37.69
C GLU A 513 7.25 -22.10 -36.43
N HIS A 514 6.57 -21.61 -35.38
CA HIS A 514 7.23 -21.13 -34.16
C HIS A 514 7.69 -22.26 -33.23
N ASN A 515 7.03 -23.42 -33.29
CA ASN A 515 7.30 -24.57 -32.44
C ASN A 515 8.03 -25.73 -33.14
N SER A 516 8.50 -25.53 -34.39
CA SER A 516 9.25 -26.57 -35.12
C SER A 516 10.62 -26.87 -34.50
N ALA A 517 10.99 -28.15 -34.48
CA ALA A 517 12.31 -28.62 -34.01
C ALA A 517 13.49 -28.19 -34.90
N ASN A 518 13.23 -27.74 -36.14
CA ASN A 518 14.24 -27.38 -37.15
C ASN A 518 14.77 -25.93 -37.04
N VAL A 519 14.48 -25.20 -35.96
CA VAL A 519 14.97 -23.83 -35.76
C VAL A 519 16.38 -23.88 -35.17
N SER A 520 17.32 -23.12 -35.77
CA SER A 520 18.73 -23.04 -35.35
C SER A 520 18.90 -22.96 -33.83
N THR A 521 19.70 -23.85 -33.26
CA THR A 521 20.03 -23.92 -31.83
C THR A 521 20.89 -22.74 -31.33
N SER A 522 21.27 -21.81 -32.21
CA SER A 522 22.16 -20.69 -31.89
C SER A 522 21.47 -19.46 -31.31
N MET A 523 20.13 -19.35 -31.35
CA MET A 523 19.42 -18.17 -30.85
C MET A 523 18.87 -18.39 -29.44
N PRO A 524 18.93 -17.39 -28.53
CA PRO A 524 18.29 -17.47 -27.22
C PRO A 524 16.78 -17.67 -27.38
N THR A 525 16.19 -18.52 -26.54
CA THR A 525 14.76 -18.85 -26.58
C THR A 525 14.00 -18.09 -25.49
N VAL A 526 12.81 -17.60 -25.84
CA VAL A 526 11.83 -17.02 -24.91
C VAL A 526 10.51 -17.76 -25.04
N VAL A 527 9.81 -17.94 -23.93
CA VAL A 527 8.47 -18.52 -23.90
C VAL A 527 7.47 -17.37 -23.91
N TYR A 528 6.55 -17.34 -24.87
CA TYR A 528 5.47 -16.36 -24.87
C TYR A 528 4.18 -16.99 -24.35
N PHE A 529 3.74 -16.52 -23.18
CA PHE A 529 2.44 -16.84 -22.62
C PHE A 529 1.39 -15.87 -23.20
N VAL A 530 0.48 -16.39 -24.02
CA VAL A 530 -0.53 -15.63 -24.75
C VAL A 530 -1.79 -15.56 -23.90
N ASP A 531 -2.06 -14.39 -23.35
CA ASP A 531 -3.25 -14.17 -22.53
C ASP A 531 -4.56 -14.28 -23.32
N TYR A 532 -5.67 -14.35 -22.60
CA TYR A 532 -7.01 -14.50 -23.18
C TYR A 532 -7.35 -13.41 -24.21
N PHE A 533 -7.03 -12.15 -23.92
CA PHE A 533 -7.35 -11.01 -24.77
C PHE A 533 -6.50 -11.02 -26.03
N ALA A 534 -5.18 -11.16 -25.92
CA ALA A 534 -4.30 -11.30 -27.07
C ALA A 534 -4.68 -12.53 -27.92
N ASN A 535 -5.16 -13.62 -27.32
CA ASN A 535 -5.59 -14.79 -28.06
C ASN A 535 -6.91 -14.57 -28.83
N HIS A 536 -7.96 -14.01 -28.22
CA HIS A 536 -9.32 -14.00 -28.79
C HIS A 536 -9.81 -12.65 -29.33
N HIS A 537 -9.29 -11.54 -28.80
CA HIS A 537 -9.79 -10.19 -29.06
C HIS A 537 -8.77 -9.34 -29.82
N ASP A 538 -7.48 -9.53 -29.57
CA ASP A 538 -6.40 -8.80 -30.23
C ASP A 538 -5.22 -9.71 -30.66
N PRO A 539 -5.40 -10.66 -31.60
CA PRO A 539 -4.31 -11.48 -32.14
C PRO A 539 -3.20 -10.67 -32.82
N GLU A 540 -3.49 -9.45 -33.27
CA GLU A 540 -2.48 -8.54 -33.83
C GLU A 540 -1.46 -8.10 -32.77
N LEU A 541 -1.86 -7.98 -31.50
CA LEU A 541 -0.94 -7.74 -30.40
C LEU A 541 0.05 -8.90 -30.23
N ALA A 542 -0.45 -10.13 -30.23
CA ALA A 542 0.38 -11.32 -30.09
C ALA A 542 1.38 -11.46 -31.26
N GLU A 543 0.91 -11.27 -32.50
CA GLU A 543 1.74 -11.28 -33.70
C GLU A 543 2.81 -10.17 -33.66
N ALA A 544 2.43 -8.94 -33.26
CA ALA A 544 3.38 -7.83 -33.12
C ALA A 544 4.49 -8.16 -32.12
N PHE A 545 4.14 -8.73 -30.97
CA PHE A 545 5.12 -9.11 -29.96
C PHE A 545 6.08 -10.20 -30.46
N VAL A 546 5.57 -11.23 -31.13
CA VAL A 546 6.41 -12.28 -31.73
C VAL A 546 7.39 -11.70 -32.74
N ARG A 547 6.95 -10.80 -33.62
CA ARG A 547 7.83 -10.16 -34.60
C ARG A 547 8.89 -9.27 -33.96
N ILE A 548 8.56 -8.55 -32.89
CA ILE A 548 9.51 -7.75 -32.12
C ILE A 548 10.61 -8.65 -31.53
N LEU A 549 10.23 -9.78 -30.93
CA LEU A 549 11.18 -10.73 -30.35
C LEU A 549 12.09 -11.35 -31.42
N GLN A 550 11.51 -11.75 -32.55
CA GLN A 550 12.27 -12.29 -33.68
C GLN A 550 13.23 -11.25 -34.28
N HIS A 551 12.78 -10.00 -34.44
CA HIS A 551 13.63 -8.89 -34.87
C HIS A 551 14.82 -8.70 -33.93
N ASN A 552 14.60 -8.83 -32.62
CA ASN A 552 15.63 -8.77 -31.59
C ASN A 552 16.47 -10.07 -31.46
N GLY A 553 16.31 -11.04 -32.37
CA GLY A 553 17.17 -12.23 -32.41
C GLY A 553 16.77 -13.33 -31.43
N PHE A 554 15.52 -13.35 -30.96
CA PHE A 554 15.01 -14.43 -30.12
C PHE A 554 14.25 -15.48 -30.92
N ARG A 555 14.44 -16.74 -30.55
CA ARG A 555 13.50 -17.81 -30.88
C ARG A 555 12.31 -17.70 -29.93
N VAL A 556 11.10 -17.66 -30.46
CA VAL A 556 9.88 -17.59 -29.65
C VAL A 556 9.20 -18.94 -29.61
N TYR A 557 9.16 -19.55 -28.42
CA TYR A 557 8.38 -20.76 -28.14
C TYR A 557 7.01 -20.36 -27.59
N ILE A 558 5.94 -20.92 -28.14
CA ILE A 558 4.56 -20.59 -27.74
C ILE A 558 3.86 -21.90 -27.40
N PRO A 559 3.75 -22.29 -26.12
CA PRO A 559 3.15 -23.56 -25.72
C PRO A 559 1.69 -23.63 -26.20
N PRO A 560 1.32 -24.52 -27.14
CA PRO A 560 -0.05 -24.53 -27.68
C PRO A 560 -1.07 -25.12 -26.69
N GLN A 561 -0.62 -25.81 -25.65
CA GLN A 561 -1.44 -26.38 -24.58
C GLN A 561 -1.78 -25.39 -23.46
N GLN A 562 -1.16 -24.20 -23.45
CA GLN A 562 -1.47 -23.18 -22.46
C GLN A 562 -2.95 -22.78 -22.52
N THR A 563 -3.49 -22.38 -21.36
CA THR A 563 -4.85 -21.85 -21.23
C THR A 563 -4.80 -20.42 -20.68
N VAL A 564 -5.94 -19.89 -20.24
CA VAL A 564 -5.99 -18.58 -19.55
C VAL A 564 -5.14 -18.60 -18.28
N SER A 565 -4.73 -17.43 -17.78
CA SER A 565 -3.88 -17.37 -16.58
C SER A 565 -4.57 -17.86 -15.31
N GLY A 566 -5.91 -17.76 -15.23
CA GLY A 566 -6.68 -18.08 -14.01
C GLY A 566 -6.99 -16.86 -13.13
N MET A 567 -6.45 -15.68 -13.45
CA MET A 567 -6.64 -14.46 -12.63
C MET A 567 -8.12 -14.10 -12.40
N ALA A 568 -9.02 -14.38 -13.35
CA ALA A 568 -10.45 -14.14 -13.15
C ALA A 568 -11.08 -15.05 -12.07
N MET A 569 -10.58 -16.29 -11.93
CA MET A 569 -11.01 -17.25 -10.91
C MET A 569 -10.43 -16.86 -9.55
N VAL A 570 -9.13 -16.53 -9.52
CA VAL A 570 -8.46 -15.98 -8.34
C VAL A 570 -9.23 -14.77 -7.83
N ALA A 571 -9.51 -13.80 -8.71
CA ALA A 571 -10.22 -12.59 -8.34
C ALA A 571 -11.55 -12.88 -7.65
N VAL A 572 -12.37 -13.84 -8.08
CA VAL A 572 -13.67 -14.10 -7.42
C VAL A 572 -13.59 -15.11 -6.26
N GLY A 573 -12.41 -15.65 -5.94
CA GLY A 573 -12.25 -16.65 -4.87
C GLY A 573 -12.50 -18.10 -5.30
N ASP A 574 -12.61 -18.40 -6.60
CA ASP A 574 -12.77 -19.76 -7.13
C ASP A 574 -11.42 -20.51 -7.14
N MET A 575 -10.91 -20.85 -5.95
CA MET A 575 -9.57 -21.44 -5.81
C MET A 575 -9.47 -22.82 -6.46
N GLN A 576 -10.55 -23.61 -6.47
CA GLN A 576 -10.54 -24.90 -7.15
C GLN A 576 -10.32 -24.73 -8.65
N ALA A 577 -11.12 -23.91 -9.32
CA ALA A 577 -10.95 -23.68 -10.76
C ALA A 577 -9.60 -23.01 -11.07
N ALA A 578 -9.15 -22.10 -10.21
CA ALA A 578 -7.84 -21.45 -10.34
C ALA A 578 -6.68 -22.47 -10.29
N ARG A 579 -6.73 -23.44 -9.38
CA ARG A 579 -5.73 -24.53 -9.27
C ARG A 579 -5.72 -25.41 -10.52
N GLU A 580 -6.89 -25.83 -11.01
CA GLU A 580 -6.98 -26.64 -12.23
C GLU A 580 -6.34 -25.95 -13.44
N VAL A 581 -6.55 -24.63 -13.56
CA VAL A 581 -5.92 -23.79 -14.60
C VAL A 581 -4.42 -23.63 -14.37
N ALA A 582 -4.00 -23.39 -13.13
CA ALA A 582 -2.60 -23.23 -12.77
C ALA A 582 -1.81 -24.52 -13.06
N ASP A 583 -2.30 -25.67 -12.62
CA ASP A 583 -1.65 -26.97 -12.83
C ASP A 583 -1.50 -27.30 -14.31
N ALA A 584 -2.51 -27.00 -15.14
CA ALA A 584 -2.44 -27.19 -16.58
C ALA A 584 -1.37 -26.29 -17.24
N ASN A 585 -1.26 -25.04 -16.81
CA ASN A 585 -0.23 -24.12 -17.31
C ASN A 585 1.16 -24.51 -16.80
N ILE A 586 1.30 -24.85 -15.51
CA ILE A 586 2.56 -25.33 -14.93
C ILE A 586 3.08 -26.54 -15.70
N ALA A 587 2.21 -27.52 -15.98
CA ALA A 587 2.57 -28.73 -16.71
C ALA A 587 3.15 -28.46 -18.11
N CYS A 588 2.77 -27.37 -18.78
CA CYS A 588 3.31 -27.03 -20.11
C CYS A 588 4.43 -25.99 -20.10
N LEU A 589 4.64 -25.29 -18.98
CA LEU A 589 5.66 -24.24 -18.83
C LEU A 589 6.90 -24.70 -18.07
N SER A 590 6.77 -25.68 -17.17
CA SER A 590 7.81 -26.05 -16.20
C SER A 590 9.11 -26.52 -16.87
N GLU A 591 9.04 -27.34 -17.92
CA GLU A 591 10.23 -27.80 -18.65
C GLU A 591 11.03 -26.62 -19.23
N SER A 592 10.35 -25.71 -19.93
CA SER A 592 11.00 -24.51 -20.48
C SER A 592 11.54 -23.58 -19.40
N ALA A 593 10.87 -23.49 -18.26
CA ALA A 593 11.32 -22.71 -17.13
C ALA A 593 12.56 -23.33 -16.44
N ARG A 594 12.63 -24.66 -16.36
CA ARG A 594 13.80 -25.44 -15.87
C ARG A 594 15.00 -25.28 -16.80
N ASP A 595 14.77 -25.22 -18.11
CA ASP A 595 15.81 -24.88 -19.11
C ASP A 595 16.30 -23.43 -19.02
N GLY A 596 15.66 -22.61 -18.17
CA GLY A 596 16.06 -21.24 -17.89
C GLY A 596 15.49 -20.20 -18.85
N TYR A 597 14.56 -20.59 -19.74
CA TYR A 597 13.92 -19.65 -20.66
C TYR A 597 12.98 -18.71 -19.91
N PRO A 598 13.03 -17.39 -20.19
CA PRO A 598 12.10 -16.45 -19.59
C PRO A 598 10.70 -16.64 -20.19
N ILE A 599 9.67 -16.56 -19.34
CA ILE A 599 8.26 -16.61 -19.70
C ILE A 599 7.73 -15.17 -19.72
N ILE A 600 7.30 -14.72 -20.89
CA ILE A 600 6.90 -13.33 -21.09
C ILE A 600 5.39 -13.25 -21.31
N CYS A 601 4.74 -12.27 -20.68
CA CYS A 601 3.33 -11.95 -20.92
C CYS A 601 3.16 -10.53 -21.44
N THR A 602 2.26 -10.32 -22.40
CA THR A 602 1.84 -8.97 -22.84
C THR A 602 0.79 -8.36 -21.92
N GLU A 603 -0.07 -9.18 -21.31
CA GLU A 603 -1.05 -8.72 -20.32
C GLU A 603 -0.45 -8.79 -18.90
N PRO A 604 -0.37 -7.66 -18.17
CA PRO A 604 0.21 -7.62 -16.82
C PRO A 604 -0.54 -8.50 -15.82
N SER A 605 -1.87 -8.64 -15.94
CA SER A 605 -2.64 -9.54 -15.08
C SER A 605 -2.27 -11.01 -15.27
N ALA A 606 -1.81 -11.41 -16.46
CA ALA A 606 -1.32 -12.77 -16.68
C ALA A 606 0.07 -12.96 -16.04
N ALA A 607 1.00 -12.03 -16.27
CA ALA A 607 2.32 -12.05 -15.64
C ALA A 607 2.22 -12.10 -14.11
N LEU A 608 1.39 -11.25 -13.51
CA LEU A 608 1.20 -11.22 -12.05
C LEU A 608 0.58 -12.52 -11.53
N CYS A 609 -0.37 -13.12 -12.26
CA CYS A 609 -0.96 -14.39 -11.85
C CYS A 609 0.07 -15.52 -11.80
N LEU A 610 0.84 -15.68 -12.88
CA LEU A 610 1.86 -16.73 -13.00
C LEU A 610 3.00 -16.53 -12.00
N ARG A 611 3.37 -15.27 -11.72
CA ARG A 611 4.47 -14.93 -10.82
C ARG A 611 4.08 -14.97 -9.34
N ASP A 612 2.99 -14.30 -8.97
CA ASP A 612 2.66 -14.04 -7.56
C ASP A 612 1.58 -14.99 -7.03
N GLU A 613 0.60 -15.38 -7.86
CA GLU A 613 -0.54 -16.18 -7.41
C GLU A 613 -0.31 -17.70 -7.55
N TYR A 614 0.41 -18.17 -8.57
CA TYR A 614 0.65 -19.61 -8.78
C TYR A 614 1.34 -20.30 -7.59
N PRO A 615 2.36 -19.71 -6.95
CA PRO A 615 2.95 -20.28 -5.74
C PRO A 615 1.95 -20.42 -4.57
N LEU A 616 0.89 -19.61 -4.56
CA LEU A 616 -0.19 -19.68 -3.57
C LEU A 616 -1.31 -20.64 -3.99
N LEU A 617 -1.36 -21.07 -5.25
CA LEU A 617 -2.33 -22.06 -5.73
C LEU A 617 -1.76 -23.48 -5.67
N SER A 618 -0.45 -23.64 -5.93
CA SER A 618 0.24 -24.92 -6.00
C SER A 618 1.57 -24.83 -5.26
N ALA A 619 1.76 -25.68 -4.25
CA ALA A 619 3.00 -25.80 -3.48
C ALA A 619 4.11 -26.59 -4.22
N SER A 620 3.95 -26.84 -5.52
CA SER A 620 4.93 -27.59 -6.31
C SER A 620 6.20 -26.77 -6.58
N GLU A 621 7.35 -27.44 -6.66
CA GLU A 621 8.61 -26.81 -7.08
C GLU A 621 8.48 -26.18 -8.48
N ASP A 622 7.71 -26.82 -9.37
CA ASP A 622 7.45 -26.31 -10.72
C ASP A 622 6.71 -24.96 -10.70
N ALA A 623 5.76 -24.75 -9.78
CA ALA A 623 5.09 -23.46 -9.62
C ALA A 623 6.09 -22.35 -9.27
N ALA A 624 7.04 -22.63 -8.37
CA ALA A 624 8.09 -21.69 -7.99
C ALA A 624 9.05 -21.39 -9.16
N ILE A 625 9.42 -22.39 -9.95
CA ILE A 625 10.31 -22.20 -11.11
C ILE A 625 9.60 -21.38 -12.20
N VAL A 626 8.33 -21.68 -12.51
CA VAL A 626 7.53 -20.89 -13.47
C VAL A 626 7.39 -19.45 -12.98
N SER A 627 7.11 -19.24 -11.69
CA SER A 627 7.03 -17.92 -11.07
C SER A 627 8.32 -17.13 -11.26
N GLN A 628 9.48 -17.70 -10.90
CA GLN A 628 10.79 -17.03 -11.01
C GLN A 628 11.19 -16.67 -12.45
N ARG A 629 10.65 -17.38 -13.45
CA ARG A 629 10.92 -17.13 -14.87
C ARG A 629 9.90 -16.21 -15.53
N THR A 630 8.81 -15.85 -14.86
CA THR A 630 7.74 -15.04 -15.42
C THR A 630 7.99 -13.55 -15.24
N GLN A 631 7.81 -12.79 -16.33
CA GLN A 631 7.85 -11.31 -16.32
C GLN A 631 6.93 -10.72 -17.40
N ASP A 632 6.58 -9.44 -17.27
CA ASP A 632 5.88 -8.73 -18.34
C ASP A 632 6.83 -8.33 -19.48
N ALA A 633 6.23 -8.07 -20.65
CA ALA A 633 6.94 -7.63 -21.84
C ALA A 633 7.73 -6.33 -21.63
N GLY A 634 7.21 -5.39 -20.82
CA GLY A 634 7.89 -4.14 -20.51
C GLY A 634 9.20 -4.36 -19.77
N THR A 635 9.15 -5.10 -18.65
CA THR A 635 10.34 -5.48 -17.88
C THR A 635 11.38 -6.14 -18.77
N PHE A 636 10.99 -7.13 -19.58
CA PHE A 636 11.94 -7.85 -20.42
C PHE A 636 12.64 -6.95 -21.45
N LEU A 637 11.87 -6.14 -22.20
CA LEU A 637 12.42 -5.24 -23.22
C LEU A 637 13.31 -4.16 -22.59
N TRP A 638 12.93 -3.63 -21.43
CA TRP A 638 13.74 -2.67 -20.69
C TRP A 638 15.07 -3.27 -20.22
N GLN A 639 15.05 -4.50 -19.70
CA GLN A 639 16.28 -5.22 -19.32
C GLN A 639 17.21 -5.48 -20.50
N LEU A 640 16.66 -5.77 -21.69
CA LEU A 640 17.46 -5.89 -22.91
C LEU A 640 18.10 -4.55 -23.29
N HIS A 641 17.37 -3.44 -23.17
CA HIS A 641 17.88 -2.11 -23.44
C HIS A 641 19.00 -1.74 -22.46
N ALA A 642 18.80 -1.96 -21.16
CA ALA A 642 19.79 -1.71 -20.12
C ALA A 642 21.09 -2.52 -20.33
N LYS A 643 21.01 -3.70 -20.95
CA LYS A 643 22.15 -4.54 -21.34
C LYS A 643 22.75 -4.19 -22.71
N GLY A 644 22.22 -3.18 -23.42
CA GLY A 644 22.63 -2.81 -24.77
C GLY A 644 22.32 -3.88 -25.84
N SER A 645 21.43 -4.82 -25.55
CA SER A 645 21.07 -5.95 -26.42
C SER A 645 19.75 -5.73 -27.17
N LEU A 646 18.93 -4.76 -26.76
CA LEU A 646 17.76 -4.35 -27.52
C LEU A 646 18.21 -3.59 -28.78
N LYS A 647 17.74 -4.02 -29.95
CA LYS A 647 17.94 -3.24 -31.18
C LYS A 647 17.13 -1.95 -31.08
N THR A 648 17.76 -0.83 -31.41
CA THR A 648 17.15 0.51 -31.35
C THR A 648 17.12 1.16 -32.73
N ASP A 649 17.01 0.32 -33.77
CA ASP A 649 16.84 0.70 -35.18
C ASP A 649 15.41 1.20 -35.47
N PHE A 650 14.92 2.10 -34.60
CA PHE A 650 13.58 2.66 -34.68
C PHE A 650 13.45 3.70 -35.78
N GLU A 651 12.45 3.53 -36.63
CA GLU A 651 11.89 4.56 -37.48
C GLU A 651 11.02 5.53 -36.66
N PRO A 652 11.02 6.84 -36.97
CA PRO A 652 10.17 7.80 -36.28
C PRO A 652 8.67 7.49 -36.41
N VAL A 653 7.94 7.61 -35.30
CA VAL A 653 6.48 7.44 -35.24
C VAL A 653 5.87 8.68 -34.59
N GLU A 654 5.32 9.57 -35.41
CA GLU A 654 4.69 10.83 -34.97
C GLU A 654 3.38 10.56 -34.21
N VAL A 655 3.46 10.42 -32.88
CA VAL A 655 2.32 10.17 -31.99
C VAL A 655 2.53 10.88 -30.66
N THR A 656 1.61 11.77 -30.31
CA THR A 656 1.42 12.23 -28.93
C THR A 656 0.34 11.37 -28.29
N ALA A 657 0.61 10.78 -27.14
CA ALA A 657 -0.30 9.88 -26.45
C ALA A 657 -0.30 10.08 -24.94
N VAL A 658 -1.41 9.69 -24.32
CA VAL A 658 -1.48 9.52 -22.87
C VAL A 658 -1.33 8.07 -22.47
N TYR A 659 -0.62 7.81 -21.38
CA TYR A 659 -0.38 6.46 -20.88
C TYR A 659 -0.96 6.28 -19.47
N HIS A 660 -1.79 5.26 -19.29
CA HIS A 660 -2.28 4.83 -17.97
C HIS A 660 -1.55 3.58 -17.50
N THR A 661 -0.81 3.71 -16.40
CA THR A 661 -0.08 2.60 -15.76
C THR A 661 -1.05 1.67 -15.01
N PRO A 662 -1.26 0.41 -15.44
CA PRO A 662 -2.13 -0.54 -14.75
C PRO A 662 -1.65 -0.89 -13.33
N CYS A 663 -2.57 -1.26 -12.45
CA CYS A 663 -2.22 -1.66 -11.08
C CYS A 663 -1.31 -2.89 -11.03
N HIS A 664 -1.55 -3.88 -11.89
CA HIS A 664 -0.69 -5.08 -11.96
C HIS A 664 0.68 -4.79 -12.57
N VAL A 665 0.84 -3.78 -13.44
CA VAL A 665 2.19 -3.32 -13.86
C VAL A 665 2.96 -2.77 -12.67
N LYS A 666 2.35 -1.87 -11.87
CA LYS A 666 3.00 -1.32 -10.67
C LYS A 666 3.41 -2.42 -9.68
N ALA A 667 2.59 -3.45 -9.54
CA ALA A 667 2.87 -4.60 -8.68
C ALA A 667 3.95 -5.54 -9.22
N LEU A 668 4.15 -5.56 -10.54
CA LEU A 668 5.24 -6.30 -11.15
C LEU A 668 6.61 -5.66 -10.86
N GLY A 669 6.66 -4.37 -10.60
CA GLY A 669 7.85 -3.68 -10.08
C GLY A 669 8.17 -2.38 -10.82
N PRO A 670 9.22 -1.67 -10.40
CA PRO A 670 9.54 -0.34 -10.94
C PRO A 670 10.10 -0.37 -12.36
N GLU A 671 10.58 -1.53 -12.84
CA GLU A 671 11.04 -1.73 -14.23
C GLU A 671 9.93 -2.23 -15.16
N ALA A 672 8.76 -2.56 -14.62
CA ALA A 672 7.65 -3.08 -15.38
C ALA A 672 6.93 -1.99 -16.18
N GLY A 673 6.26 -2.45 -17.24
CA GLY A 673 5.45 -1.61 -18.11
C GLY A 673 6.21 -1.06 -19.31
N LEU A 674 5.44 -0.70 -20.34
CA LEU A 674 6.01 -0.38 -21.65
C LEU A 674 6.30 1.11 -21.87
N TYR A 675 5.90 2.00 -20.95
CA TYR A 675 6.06 3.44 -21.15
C TYR A 675 7.52 3.86 -21.39
N ARG A 676 8.47 3.31 -20.65
CA ARG A 676 9.91 3.63 -20.81
C ARG A 676 10.47 3.18 -22.14
N VAL A 677 9.95 2.06 -22.66
CA VAL A 677 10.36 1.54 -23.96
C VAL A 677 9.83 2.44 -25.08
N LEU A 678 8.65 3.04 -24.90
CA LEU A 678 8.10 4.02 -25.86
C LEU A 678 8.93 5.30 -25.95
N GLU A 679 9.50 5.77 -24.83
CA GLU A 679 10.35 6.97 -24.79
C GLU A 679 11.65 6.82 -25.61
N LEU A 680 12.03 5.59 -25.96
CA LEU A 680 13.18 5.34 -26.84
C LEU A 680 12.86 5.59 -28.32
N ILE A 681 11.59 5.69 -28.69
CA ILE A 681 11.14 5.79 -30.08
C ILE A 681 11.11 7.27 -30.50
N PRO A 682 11.86 7.68 -31.54
CA PRO A 682 11.79 9.04 -32.05
C PRO A 682 10.37 9.43 -32.50
N GLY A 683 9.92 10.64 -32.17
CA GLY A 683 8.60 11.17 -32.55
C GLY A 683 7.43 10.72 -31.66
N VAL A 684 7.65 9.83 -30.69
CA VAL A 684 6.63 9.43 -29.71
C VAL A 684 6.74 10.30 -28.46
N GLU A 685 5.67 11.04 -28.14
CA GLU A 685 5.53 11.80 -26.91
C GLU A 685 4.49 11.12 -26.00
N VAL A 686 4.89 10.71 -24.80
CA VAL A 686 4.00 10.03 -23.83
C VAL A 686 3.79 10.90 -22.60
N ARG A 687 2.53 11.14 -22.24
CA ARG A 687 2.14 11.82 -20.99
C ARG A 687 1.46 10.83 -20.06
N GLN A 688 1.99 10.63 -18.85
CA GLN A 688 1.38 9.69 -17.89
C GLN A 688 0.12 10.29 -17.24
N ILE A 689 -0.94 9.49 -17.15
CA ILE A 689 -2.16 9.80 -16.39
C ILE A 689 -2.14 9.00 -15.08
N GLU A 690 -1.75 9.66 -13.99
CA GLU A 690 -1.72 9.08 -12.64
C GLU A 690 -2.93 9.53 -11.79
N LYS A 691 -4.12 9.66 -12.43
CA LYS A 691 -5.39 10.00 -11.77
C LYS A 691 -6.11 8.79 -11.17
N GLY A 692 -5.43 8.06 -10.28
CA GLY A 692 -6.05 6.96 -9.55
C GLY A 692 -6.25 5.65 -10.34
N CYS A 693 -7.35 4.93 -10.07
CA CYS A 693 -7.67 3.61 -10.61
C CYS A 693 -8.53 3.72 -11.88
N SER A 694 -8.41 2.76 -12.82
CA SER A 694 -9.37 2.67 -13.94
C SER A 694 -10.76 2.22 -13.50
N GLY A 695 -10.93 1.61 -12.33
CA GLY A 695 -12.21 1.07 -11.85
C GLY A 695 -12.66 -0.23 -12.52
N MET A 696 -11.96 -0.71 -13.55
CA MET A 696 -12.39 -1.89 -14.30
C MET A 696 -12.20 -3.20 -13.54
N ALA A 697 -11.02 -3.38 -12.91
CA ALA A 697 -10.67 -4.55 -12.10
C ALA A 697 -11.09 -5.91 -12.70
N GLY A 698 -10.73 -6.15 -13.97
CA GLY A 698 -11.04 -7.40 -14.64
C GLY A 698 -12.53 -7.55 -14.96
N MET A 699 -13.15 -8.60 -14.42
CA MET A 699 -14.57 -8.90 -14.63
C MET A 699 -15.50 -8.01 -13.80
N PHE A 700 -14.99 -7.35 -12.75
CA PHE A 700 -15.78 -6.48 -11.86
C PHE A 700 -16.53 -5.42 -12.67
N GLY A 701 -15.84 -4.61 -13.48
CA GLY A 701 -16.48 -3.58 -14.29
C GLY A 701 -17.38 -4.13 -15.42
N ILE A 702 -17.26 -5.43 -15.76
CA ILE A 702 -18.13 -6.07 -16.76
C ILE A 702 -19.49 -6.44 -16.14
N ALA A 703 -19.51 -6.80 -14.86
CA ALA A 703 -20.72 -7.20 -14.15
C ALA A 703 -21.72 -6.04 -14.06
N ALA A 704 -22.99 -6.35 -14.29
CA ALA A 704 -24.10 -5.38 -14.28
C ALA A 704 -24.28 -4.73 -12.92
N GLU A 705 -24.07 -5.48 -11.84
CA GLU A 705 -24.19 -4.99 -10.46
C GLU A 705 -23.10 -3.99 -10.07
N HIS A 706 -21.93 -4.06 -10.70
CA HIS A 706 -20.77 -3.21 -10.39
C HIS A 706 -20.51 -2.15 -11.47
N PHE A 707 -21.33 -2.10 -12.53
CA PHE A 707 -21.11 -1.22 -13.67
C PHE A 707 -21.01 0.25 -13.25
N GLU A 708 -22.00 0.76 -12.52
CA GLU A 708 -22.01 2.16 -12.08
C GLU A 708 -20.84 2.48 -11.14
N GLN A 709 -20.60 1.62 -10.15
CA GLN A 709 -19.48 1.79 -9.22
C GLN A 709 -18.12 1.80 -9.93
N SER A 710 -17.94 0.96 -10.96
CA SER A 710 -16.70 0.96 -11.75
C SER A 710 -16.49 2.26 -12.51
N LEU A 711 -17.57 2.91 -13.00
CA LEU A 711 -17.48 4.21 -13.66
C LEU A 711 -17.11 5.30 -12.68
N GLU A 712 -17.71 5.30 -11.49
CA GLU A 712 -17.40 6.26 -10.43
C GLU A 712 -15.97 6.14 -9.93
N ILE A 713 -15.47 4.91 -9.73
CA ILE A 713 -14.06 4.68 -9.35
C ILE A 713 -13.11 5.16 -10.46
N GLY A 714 -13.47 4.95 -11.74
CA GLY A 714 -12.66 5.30 -12.91
C GLY A 714 -12.90 6.71 -13.47
N LYS A 715 -13.72 7.54 -12.82
CA LYS A 715 -14.28 8.76 -13.40
C LYS A 715 -13.20 9.75 -13.87
N ASP A 716 -12.14 9.91 -13.08
CA ASP A 716 -11.10 10.90 -13.37
C ASP A 716 -10.30 10.50 -14.61
N LEU A 717 -10.00 9.21 -14.77
CA LEU A 717 -9.37 8.67 -15.99
C LEU A 717 -10.31 8.80 -17.19
N ILE A 718 -11.60 8.50 -17.05
CA ILE A 718 -12.57 8.60 -18.13
C ILE A 718 -12.72 10.05 -18.60
N GLN A 719 -12.82 11.00 -17.67
CA GLN A 719 -12.93 12.43 -17.98
C GLN A 719 -11.67 12.96 -18.65
N GLU A 720 -10.48 12.55 -18.18
CA GLU A 720 -9.22 12.90 -18.83
C GLU A 720 -9.20 12.39 -20.27
N MET A 721 -9.51 11.11 -20.47
CA MET A 721 -9.57 10.48 -21.80
C MET A 721 -10.61 11.12 -22.74
N ALA A 722 -11.64 11.77 -22.19
CA ALA A 722 -12.67 12.46 -22.98
C ALA A 722 -12.28 13.90 -23.38
N THR A 723 -11.36 14.53 -22.65
CA THR A 723 -11.01 15.95 -22.80
C THR A 723 -9.61 16.19 -23.32
N VAL A 724 -8.72 15.20 -23.22
CA VAL A 724 -7.32 15.32 -23.62
C VAL A 724 -7.18 15.47 -25.14
N ASP A 725 -6.34 16.43 -25.56
CA ASP A 725 -5.99 16.67 -26.96
C ASP A 725 -4.72 15.90 -27.33
N VAL A 726 -4.86 14.61 -27.60
CA VAL A 726 -3.78 13.71 -28.06
C VAL A 726 -4.29 12.72 -29.10
N SER A 727 -3.37 12.07 -29.82
CA SER A 727 -3.70 11.13 -30.89
C SER A 727 -4.26 9.79 -30.39
N ALA A 728 -3.82 9.32 -29.22
CA ALA A 728 -4.26 8.03 -28.67
C ALA A 728 -4.06 7.94 -27.15
N GLY A 729 -4.87 7.09 -26.52
CA GLY A 729 -4.56 6.54 -25.20
C GLY A 729 -3.71 5.27 -25.32
N MET A 730 -2.96 4.95 -24.27
CA MET A 730 -2.13 3.75 -24.19
C MET A 730 -2.18 3.13 -22.80
N THR A 731 -2.18 1.81 -22.76
CA THR A 731 -2.09 1.02 -21.53
C THR A 731 -1.72 -0.42 -21.86
N ASP A 732 -1.05 -1.10 -20.93
CA ASP A 732 -0.61 -2.49 -21.10
C ASP A 732 -1.74 -3.48 -20.77
N CYS A 733 -2.79 -3.00 -20.06
CA CYS A 733 -3.88 -3.86 -19.60
C CYS A 733 -5.11 -3.75 -20.50
N SER A 734 -5.54 -4.88 -21.04
CA SER A 734 -6.71 -4.98 -21.92
C SER A 734 -8.00 -4.47 -21.26
N THR A 735 -8.17 -4.69 -19.96
CA THR A 735 -9.37 -4.25 -19.24
C THR A 735 -9.31 -2.77 -18.88
N CYS A 736 -8.13 -2.22 -18.55
CA CYS A 736 -7.97 -0.77 -18.41
C CYS A 736 -8.30 -0.04 -19.72
N ARG A 737 -7.88 -0.62 -20.86
CA ARG A 737 -8.25 -0.13 -22.19
C ARG A 737 -9.77 -0.07 -22.38
N MET A 738 -10.51 -1.09 -21.97
CA MET A 738 -11.97 -1.09 -22.08
C MET A 738 -12.61 0.10 -21.33
N GLN A 739 -12.08 0.45 -20.15
CA GLN A 739 -12.56 1.60 -19.41
C GLN A 739 -12.17 2.93 -20.05
N MET A 740 -10.91 3.07 -20.47
CA MET A 740 -10.43 4.26 -21.17
C MET A 740 -11.30 4.54 -22.41
N GLU A 741 -11.68 3.50 -23.15
CA GLU A 741 -12.55 3.61 -24.32
C GLU A 741 -14.06 3.75 -23.99
N GLN A 742 -14.48 3.72 -22.73
CA GLN A 742 -15.91 3.80 -22.36
C GLN A 742 -16.48 5.21 -22.62
N GLY A 743 -15.69 6.27 -22.35
CA GLY A 743 -16.07 7.67 -22.58
C GLY A 743 -15.23 8.41 -23.64
N ALA A 744 -14.15 7.80 -24.13
CA ALA A 744 -13.22 8.45 -25.06
C ALA A 744 -13.72 8.52 -26.50
N SER A 745 -13.36 9.61 -27.18
CA SER A 745 -13.49 9.80 -28.62
C SER A 745 -12.26 9.30 -29.41
N ILE A 746 -11.11 9.21 -28.74
CA ILE A 746 -9.82 8.74 -29.29
C ILE A 746 -9.63 7.22 -29.08
N PRO A 747 -8.84 6.53 -29.93
CA PRO A 747 -8.52 5.13 -29.73
C PRO A 747 -7.60 4.91 -28.54
N THR A 748 -7.65 3.71 -27.95
CA THR A 748 -6.60 3.22 -27.05
C THR A 748 -5.81 2.11 -27.75
N VAL A 749 -4.49 2.30 -27.86
CA VAL A 749 -3.57 1.39 -28.57
C VAL A 749 -2.59 0.78 -27.58
N HIS A 750 -2.32 -0.52 -27.73
CA HIS A 750 -1.35 -1.20 -26.89
C HIS A 750 0.09 -0.78 -27.27
N PRO A 751 0.99 -0.43 -26.33
CA PRO A 751 2.35 0.05 -26.63
C PRO A 751 3.18 -0.86 -27.54
N ILE A 752 3.11 -2.19 -27.37
CA ILE A 752 3.74 -3.17 -28.28
C ILE A 752 3.44 -2.92 -29.76
N LYS A 753 2.24 -2.44 -30.10
CA LYS A 753 1.88 -2.15 -31.50
C LYS A 753 2.62 -0.93 -32.05
N ILE A 754 2.87 0.07 -31.20
CA ILE A 754 3.68 1.24 -31.55
C ILE A 754 5.14 0.85 -31.72
N LEU A 755 5.64 0.01 -30.81
CA LEU A 755 6.99 -0.53 -30.93
C LEU A 755 7.19 -1.34 -32.20
N ALA A 756 6.20 -2.16 -32.60
CA ALA A 756 6.26 -2.89 -33.87
C ALA A 756 6.32 -1.93 -35.06
N LEU A 757 5.46 -0.90 -35.08
CA LEU A 757 5.48 0.14 -36.11
C LEU A 757 6.84 0.84 -36.19
N ALA A 758 7.45 1.16 -35.05
CA ALA A 758 8.76 1.79 -34.98
C ALA A 758 9.87 0.90 -35.55
N TYR A 759 9.79 -0.42 -35.42
CA TYR A 759 10.72 -1.33 -36.10
C TYR A 759 10.43 -1.51 -37.60
N GLY A 760 9.48 -0.77 -38.20
CA GLY A 760 9.02 -1.00 -39.56
C GLY A 760 8.21 -2.30 -39.72
N LEU A 761 7.80 -2.92 -38.61
CA LEU A 761 7.04 -4.17 -38.61
C LEU A 761 5.54 -3.86 -38.60
N MET A 762 4.78 -4.61 -39.40
CA MET A 762 3.31 -4.49 -39.46
C MET A 762 2.83 -3.04 -39.75
N PRO A 763 3.23 -2.44 -40.89
CA PRO A 763 2.85 -1.06 -41.25
C PRO A 763 1.33 -0.82 -41.27
N GLU A 764 0.53 -1.87 -41.46
CA GLU A 764 -0.93 -1.87 -41.35
C GLU A 764 -1.44 -1.35 -39.99
N LEU A 765 -0.66 -1.49 -38.91
CA LEU A 765 -1.03 -1.02 -37.57
C LEU A 765 -1.17 0.50 -37.48
N ARG A 766 -0.60 1.27 -38.42
CA ARG A 766 -0.73 2.74 -38.48
C ARG A 766 -2.20 3.17 -38.55
N SER A 767 -3.06 2.36 -39.17
CA SER A 767 -4.50 2.60 -39.22
C SER A 767 -5.16 2.61 -37.83
N SER A 768 -4.59 1.91 -36.84
CA SER A 768 -5.11 1.83 -35.47
C SER A 768 -5.11 3.17 -34.76
N LEU A 769 -4.14 4.04 -35.08
CA LEU A 769 -4.02 5.39 -34.51
C LEU A 769 -5.15 6.33 -34.95
N SER A 770 -5.79 6.03 -36.08
CA SER A 770 -6.91 6.81 -36.63
C SER A 770 -8.28 6.13 -36.42
N SER A 771 -8.29 4.96 -35.78
CA SER A 771 -9.51 4.16 -35.64
C SER A 771 -10.41 4.69 -34.53
N LYS A 772 -11.74 4.60 -34.71
CA LYS A 772 -12.66 4.81 -33.58
C LYS A 772 -12.41 3.71 -32.54
N PRO A 773 -12.62 3.98 -31.24
CA PRO A 773 -12.36 2.98 -30.21
C PRO A 773 -13.05 1.64 -30.48
N ALA A 774 -12.48 0.54 -30.00
CA ALA A 774 -12.88 -0.81 -30.42
C ALA A 774 -14.10 -1.31 -29.62
N GLY A 775 -14.99 -2.09 -30.22
CA GLY A 775 -16.13 -2.70 -29.50
C GLY A 775 -17.51 -2.24 -29.95
N TYR A 776 -18.51 -2.52 -29.13
CA TYR A 776 -19.94 -2.25 -29.38
C TYR A 776 -20.56 -1.50 -28.20
N LEU A 777 -21.04 -0.28 -28.44
CA LEU A 777 -21.95 0.48 -27.56
C LEU A 777 -23.40 0.29 -28.03
N MET A 778 -24.38 0.58 -27.16
CA MET A 778 -25.76 0.74 -27.61
C MET A 778 -25.80 1.94 -28.57
N SER A 779 -26.29 1.70 -29.79
CA SER A 779 -26.62 2.76 -30.76
C SER A 779 -27.95 3.41 -30.42
#